data_AF-A0A9P9IY11-F1
#
_entry.id   AF-A0A9P9IY11-F1
#
_cell.length_a   1.000
_cell.length_b   1.000
_cell.length_c   1.000
_cell.angle_alpha   90.00
_cell.angle_beta   90.00
_cell.angle_gamma   90.00
#
_symmetry.space_group_name_H-M   'P 1'
#
loop_
_entity.id
_entity.type
_entity.pdbx_description
1 polymer ?
#
loop_
_entity_poly.entity_id
_entity_poly.type
_entity_poly.pdbx_seq_one_letter_code
_entity_poly.pdbx_strand_id
1 'polypeptide(L)'
;MIFSLVLLGASSLVSARMHPYLYGVPKGPGMDVEELAIAEVVSTVFDNTTIAKTNSTQPSPSAPGIAPATPALAEPCAVVSSSIQALPQGARKVIPAQLGLQCLQSVPLDKEGNIKLIDDLKLYVGWQSNLAFLKNPPAEYTEDSVDVIGEMNSMQQQLRSNGYQSEYEFQLDLTTLFNRAYDNHLAWQPDILAGVMQFQRPAGTELVSISSDGNALPEIFAFRDIEIARNDGSFRPSPVRTINGKGVEEYLQTVAVQADFHDADTRWNALFPSQTLIASGVTFLGSFRTGQYQGPNTTIAFGNGTAKSWMNVAVVIGNFTGVDSGPAFFNKFCRGPQPTQAAPAAPPPPSNSTAPARTAPASTPTPSHTGYPKAVLLHPNLSLGGYYLNESGYDDVAILSIPSYESPDVQLFQNLMRAFIRMSTAQGKTKLIFDLRGNGGGNAILGYDSFKQVFPQADQDPFGGTRYRASEALNQVGKITQDFALGKTYVQGNRTAFVENFNTITDREIILFTAGFNFQHNLDVDNEAFTSWEQMFGPEDINGDQFTQTLRYNFSDEPSYTYTGFSVIGFLNNTNETATPQPFKAENIVMLHDGMCSSTCTIVSELLKNQAGVRTIAIGGQPKFGPMQGIGGTKGAQSFNYDDVQIRAQIAYFTGSPEQQASWNDTDLGRTAFASQLFTRSAYSGGRPAGGINLRDNLRRNDASKTPLEFIYEAADCRMFYTAPMITDVTQVWKGVVDRMFSVGSGANGTAGMRGCVQGSMGDKSSVSGGGQVRAGEVPPAPPEGAQVFPGAAGRVRIEWWTPICVMLVLMCVM
;
A
#
# COMPACT_ATOMS: atom_id res chain seq x y z
N MET A 1 31.98 24.07 1.77
CA MET A 1 31.39 23.25 2.84
C MET A 1 31.55 21.81 2.41
N ILE A 2 32.35 21.01 3.12
CA ILE A 2 32.57 19.59 2.82
C ILE A 2 31.32 18.85 3.32
N PHE A 3 30.45 18.42 2.42
CA PHE A 3 29.31 17.55 2.74
C PHE A 3 29.80 16.09 2.66
N SER A 4 30.28 15.54 3.77
CA SER A 4 30.52 14.09 3.86
C SER A 4 29.17 13.36 3.83
N LEU A 5 29.03 12.33 3.00
CA LEU A 5 27.87 11.44 3.06
C LEU A 5 27.90 10.70 4.41
N VAL A 6 27.00 11.05 5.33
CA VAL A 6 26.73 10.22 6.50
C VAL A 6 25.61 9.26 6.13
N LEU A 7 25.96 8.19 5.43
CA LEU A 7 25.09 7.02 5.33
C LEU A 7 25.12 6.33 6.70
N LEU A 8 24.12 6.60 7.54
CA LEU A 8 23.80 5.72 8.66
C LEU A 8 23.55 4.34 8.07
N GLY A 9 24.35 3.35 8.49
CA GLY A 9 24.34 1.99 7.95
C GLY A 9 22.93 1.42 7.89
N ALA A 10 22.29 1.60 6.75
CA ALA A 10 21.10 0.88 6.37
C ALA A 10 21.61 -0.47 5.87
N SER A 11 21.79 -1.40 6.81
CA SER A 11 21.79 -2.82 6.49
C SER A 11 20.65 -3.07 5.50
N SER A 12 21.02 -3.61 4.34
CA SER A 12 20.17 -4.09 3.26
C SER A 12 18.86 -4.68 3.78
N LEU A 13 17.85 -3.83 3.89
CA LEU A 13 16.45 -4.18 4.00
C LEU A 13 15.78 -3.24 3.01
N VAL A 14 15.68 -3.69 1.76
CA VAL A 14 14.66 -3.22 0.83
C VAL A 14 13.35 -3.66 1.48
N SER A 15 12.88 -2.90 2.45
CA SER A 15 11.57 -3.11 3.04
C SER A 15 10.58 -2.39 2.14
N ALA A 16 9.91 -3.13 1.26
CA ALA A 16 8.68 -2.63 0.66
C ALA A 16 7.62 -2.67 1.77
N ARG A 17 7.69 -1.70 2.69
CA ARG A 17 6.60 -1.52 3.65
C ARG A 17 5.42 -1.03 2.83
N MET A 18 4.37 -1.85 2.76
CA MET A 18 3.03 -1.34 2.47
C MET A 18 2.83 -0.10 3.32
N HIS A 19 2.62 1.05 2.66
CA HIS A 19 2.46 2.34 3.30
C HIS A 19 1.30 2.25 4.29
N PRO A 20 1.55 2.15 5.61
CA PRO A 20 0.47 1.97 6.57
C PRO A 20 -0.44 3.20 6.58
N TYR A 21 0.08 4.36 6.18
CA TYR A 21 -0.58 5.65 6.38
C TYR A 21 -1.87 5.85 5.58
N LEU A 22 -2.12 5.07 4.53
CA LEU A 22 -3.41 5.10 3.81
C LEU A 22 -4.40 4.02 4.28
N TYR A 23 -3.95 2.96 4.96
CA TYR A 23 -4.77 1.75 5.20
C TYR A 23 -4.73 1.19 6.63
N GLY A 24 -3.80 1.59 7.49
CA GLY A 24 -3.71 1.04 8.83
C GLY A 24 -2.82 1.89 9.75
N VAL A 25 -3.35 2.22 10.93
CA VAL A 25 -2.56 2.88 11.97
C VAL A 25 -1.39 1.95 12.36
N PRO A 26 -0.13 2.41 12.36
CA PRO A 26 0.97 1.65 12.94
C PRO A 26 0.65 1.25 14.38
N LYS A 27 1.09 0.07 14.82
CA LYS A 27 0.86 -0.43 16.19
C LYS A 27 1.37 0.58 17.22
N GLY A 28 0.47 1.37 17.81
CA GLY A 28 0.77 2.15 19.01
C GLY A 28 0.99 1.20 20.19
N PRO A 29 1.91 1.52 21.13
CA PRO A 29 2.04 0.74 22.35
C PRO A 29 0.69 0.72 23.10
N GLY A 30 0.15 -0.47 23.36
CA GLY A 30 -1.11 -0.68 24.09
C GLY A 30 -2.33 -1.06 23.25
N MET A 31 -2.24 -1.23 21.93
CA MET A 31 -3.36 -1.78 21.15
C MET A 31 -3.46 -3.29 21.35
N ASP A 32 -4.40 -3.71 22.20
CA ASP A 32 -4.91 -5.07 22.24
C ASP A 32 -6.08 -5.19 21.24
N VAL A 33 -6.11 -6.27 20.47
CA VAL A 33 -7.24 -6.60 19.56
C VAL A 33 -8.51 -6.84 20.39
N GLU A 34 -8.35 -7.16 21.68
CA GLU A 34 -9.44 -7.36 22.63
C GLU A 34 -10.03 -6.05 23.20
N GLU A 35 -9.42 -4.88 22.95
CA GLU A 35 -9.91 -3.58 23.45
C GLU A 35 -10.90 -2.90 22.48
N LEU A 36 -11.81 -3.67 21.89
CA LEU A 36 -12.97 -3.18 21.12
C LEU A 36 -14.10 -2.61 22.04
N ALA A 37 -13.75 -2.23 23.26
CA ALA A 37 -14.69 -1.79 24.30
C ALA A 37 -14.33 -0.41 24.86
N ILE A 38 -15.24 0.54 24.57
CA ILE A 38 -15.57 1.72 25.37
C ILE A 38 -14.45 2.75 25.55
N ALA A 39 -14.50 3.77 24.68
CA ALA A 39 -14.06 5.11 25.06
C ALA A 39 -15.22 6.09 24.80
N GLU A 40 -16.20 6.10 25.70
CA GLU A 40 -17.06 7.28 25.91
C GLU A 40 -16.27 8.31 26.71
N VAL A 41 -15.43 9.10 26.03
CA VAL A 41 -14.90 10.38 26.53
C VAL A 41 -14.63 11.18 25.25
N VAL A 42 -15.43 12.15 24.83
CA VAL A 42 -15.60 13.51 25.39
C VAL A 42 -16.98 14.02 24.97
N SER A 43 -17.92 14.20 25.90
CA SER A 43 -19.12 15.04 25.67
C SER A 43 -19.27 16.18 26.68
N THR A 44 -18.30 16.41 27.56
CA THR A 44 -18.46 17.31 28.71
C THR A 44 -17.88 18.72 28.52
N VAL A 45 -17.57 19.16 27.29
CA VAL A 45 -17.06 20.53 27.04
C VAL A 45 -18.04 21.39 26.21
N PHE A 46 -19.16 20.85 25.73
CA PHE A 46 -20.10 21.62 24.89
C PHE A 46 -21.51 21.82 25.43
N ASP A 47 -21.84 21.33 26.62
CA ASP A 47 -23.12 21.65 27.29
C ASP A 47 -22.90 22.59 28.47
N ASN A 48 -22.77 23.89 28.18
CA ASN A 48 -22.96 24.93 29.19
C ASN A 48 -24.23 25.74 28.89
N THR A 49 -25.37 25.06 28.98
CA THR A 49 -26.68 25.67 29.15
C THR A 49 -27.46 24.89 30.20
N THR A 50 -27.18 25.18 31.47
CA THR A 50 -28.01 24.76 32.61
C THR A 50 -29.45 25.24 32.45
N ILE A 51 -30.37 24.32 32.16
CA ILE A 51 -31.81 24.52 32.36
C ILE A 51 -32.13 24.15 33.81
N ALA A 52 -32.18 25.15 34.70
CA ALA A 52 -32.84 25.02 36.00
C ALA A 52 -34.27 25.55 35.88
N LYS A 53 -35.25 24.69 36.17
CA LYS A 53 -36.67 25.04 36.31
C LYS A 53 -36.88 25.81 37.63
N THR A 54 -37.34 27.05 37.56
CA THR A 54 -38.10 27.70 38.64
C THR A 54 -39.09 28.74 38.09
N ASN A 55 -40.27 28.77 38.71
CA ASN A 55 -41.49 29.49 38.33
C ASN A 55 -41.41 31.03 38.35
N SER A 56 -42.17 31.63 37.43
CA SER A 56 -42.91 32.90 37.44
C SER A 56 -42.30 34.16 38.09
N THR A 57 -42.06 35.19 37.28
CA THR A 57 -42.82 36.47 37.25
C THR A 57 -42.27 37.37 36.13
N GLN A 58 -43.15 38.00 35.34
CA GLN A 58 -42.78 39.02 34.35
C GLN A 58 -42.39 40.34 35.04
N PRO A 59 -41.48 41.12 34.42
CA PRO A 59 -41.86 42.47 34.01
C PRO A 59 -41.36 42.90 32.60
N SER A 60 -41.99 43.99 32.15
CA SER A 60 -42.02 44.67 30.83
C SER A 60 -40.69 45.19 30.22
N PRO A 61 -40.69 45.66 28.94
CA PRO A 61 -39.51 45.74 28.07
C PRO A 61 -38.71 47.05 28.19
N SER A 62 -37.38 46.93 28.08
CA SER A 62 -36.42 48.04 27.98
C SER A 62 -35.59 47.92 26.70
N ALA A 63 -35.28 49.08 26.10
CA ALA A 63 -34.71 49.37 24.78
C ALA A 63 -33.44 48.57 24.34
N PRO A 64 -33.13 48.50 23.03
CA PRO A 64 -32.08 47.63 22.49
C PRO A 64 -30.69 48.13 22.90
N GLY A 65 -30.06 47.40 23.82
CA GLY A 65 -28.65 47.54 24.15
C GLY A 65 -27.77 46.96 23.05
N ILE A 66 -26.77 47.75 22.67
CA ILE A 66 -25.71 47.43 21.70
C ILE A 66 -25.22 45.99 21.87
N ALA A 67 -25.20 45.24 20.77
CA ALA A 67 -24.72 43.87 20.73
C ALA A 67 -23.31 43.78 21.36
N PRO A 68 -23.08 42.86 22.32
CA PRO A 68 -21.72 42.53 22.72
C PRO A 68 -20.99 42.02 21.48
N ALA A 69 -19.75 42.48 21.27
CA ALA A 69 -18.85 41.91 20.30
C ALA A 69 -18.86 40.38 20.46
N THR A 70 -19.13 39.68 19.36
CA THR A 70 -19.01 38.22 19.27
C THR A 70 -17.67 37.81 19.88
N PRO A 71 -17.61 36.88 20.85
CA PRO A 71 -16.34 36.32 21.26
C PRO A 71 -15.64 35.83 20.00
N ALA A 72 -14.41 36.28 19.75
CA ALA A 72 -13.59 35.73 18.68
C ALA A 72 -13.65 34.20 18.83
N LEU A 73 -14.08 33.49 17.78
CA LEU A 73 -14.04 32.02 17.77
C LEU A 73 -12.61 31.63 18.16
N ALA A 74 -12.47 30.86 19.25
CA ALA A 74 -11.16 30.46 19.75
C ALA A 74 -10.34 29.84 18.62
N GLU A 75 -9.04 30.14 18.57
CA GLU A 75 -8.17 29.64 17.51
C GLU A 75 -8.20 28.08 17.50
N PRO A 76 -8.53 27.43 16.37
CA PRO A 76 -8.81 25.99 16.37
C PRO A 76 -7.64 25.12 16.83
N CYS A 77 -6.40 25.42 16.47
CA CYS A 77 -5.24 24.67 16.90
C CYS A 77 -4.93 24.87 18.39
N ALA A 78 -5.22 26.03 18.97
CA ALA A 78 -5.18 26.22 20.44
C ALA A 78 -6.20 25.32 21.15
N VAL A 79 -7.41 25.17 20.59
CA VAL A 79 -8.44 24.27 21.13
C VAL A 79 -7.98 22.81 21.01
N VAL A 80 -7.36 22.41 19.90
CA VAL A 80 -6.74 21.06 19.78
C VAL A 80 -5.69 20.85 20.86
N SER A 81 -4.77 21.79 21.04
CA SER A 81 -3.67 21.68 22.02
C SER A 81 -4.19 21.53 23.45
N SER A 82 -5.12 22.38 23.86
CA SER A 82 -5.75 22.30 25.20
C SER A 82 -6.57 21.02 25.38
N SER A 83 -7.30 20.58 24.36
CA SER A 83 -8.08 19.33 24.40
C SER A 83 -7.19 18.10 24.64
N ILE A 84 -6.04 18.04 23.96
CA ILE A 84 -5.08 16.92 24.13
C ILE A 84 -4.40 16.99 25.49
N GLN A 85 -4.04 18.18 25.98
CA GLN A 85 -3.42 18.35 27.30
C GLN A 85 -4.37 17.95 28.44
N ALA A 86 -5.68 18.09 28.23
CA ALA A 86 -6.69 17.66 29.19
C ALA A 86 -6.94 16.14 29.21
N LEU A 87 -6.43 15.38 28.22
CA LEU A 87 -6.59 13.93 28.20
C LEU A 87 -5.76 13.25 29.29
N PRO A 88 -6.26 12.15 29.90
CA PRO A 88 -5.49 11.36 30.85
C PRO A 88 -4.17 10.87 30.24
N GLN A 89 -3.14 10.74 31.07
CA GLN A 89 -1.86 10.19 30.63
C GLN A 89 -2.05 8.78 30.06
N GLY A 90 -1.51 8.52 28.86
CA GLY A 90 -1.66 7.25 28.17
C GLY A 90 -2.94 7.10 27.35
N ALA A 91 -3.90 8.04 27.45
CA ALA A 91 -5.09 8.02 26.62
C ALA A 91 -4.73 8.23 25.14
N ARG A 92 -5.49 7.57 24.26
CA ARG A 92 -5.41 7.79 22.82
C ARG A 92 -5.80 9.24 22.51
N LYS A 93 -4.93 9.96 21.79
CA LYS A 93 -5.13 11.37 21.44
C LYS A 93 -6.12 11.50 20.29
N VAL A 94 -7.41 11.55 20.60
CA VAL A 94 -8.49 11.73 19.63
C VAL A 94 -9.32 12.97 19.97
N ILE A 95 -9.75 13.69 18.94
CA ILE A 95 -10.60 14.88 19.02
C ILE A 95 -11.74 14.78 17.99
N PRO A 96 -12.80 15.61 18.06
CA PRO A 96 -13.80 15.68 16.99
C PRO A 96 -13.15 15.99 15.63
N ALA A 97 -13.53 15.26 14.57
CA ALA A 97 -12.93 15.42 13.25
C ALA A 97 -13.06 16.85 12.71
N GLN A 98 -14.20 17.50 12.96
CA GLN A 98 -14.44 18.87 12.51
C GLN A 98 -13.45 19.87 13.13
N LEU A 99 -13.11 19.71 14.42
CA LEU A 99 -12.11 20.55 15.08
C LEU A 99 -10.72 20.33 14.48
N GLY A 100 -10.37 19.07 14.20
CA GLY A 100 -9.13 18.72 13.52
C GLY A 100 -9.00 19.38 12.15
N LEU A 101 -10.07 19.30 11.34
CA LEU A 101 -10.13 19.95 10.03
C LEU A 101 -9.97 21.48 10.14
N GLN A 102 -10.66 22.11 11.09
CA GLN A 102 -10.54 23.57 11.30
C GLN A 102 -9.12 24.00 11.67
N CYS A 103 -8.42 23.22 12.52
CA CYS A 103 -7.01 23.46 12.80
C CYS A 103 -6.15 23.33 11.54
N LEU A 104 -6.30 22.25 10.77
CA LEU A 104 -5.53 22.07 9.53
C LEU A 104 -5.81 23.17 8.49
N GLN A 105 -7.06 23.62 8.36
CA GLN A 105 -7.43 24.73 7.47
C GLN A 105 -6.90 26.10 7.95
N SER A 106 -6.56 26.25 9.23
CA SER A 106 -5.94 27.47 9.75
C SER A 106 -4.44 27.58 9.45
N VAL A 107 -3.81 26.48 9.00
CA VAL A 107 -2.37 26.43 8.70
C VAL A 107 -2.07 27.27 7.44
N PRO A 108 -1.19 28.29 7.54
CA PRO A 108 -0.88 29.17 6.42
C PRO A 108 -0.21 28.41 5.28
N LEU A 109 -0.55 28.78 4.05
CA LEU A 109 0.02 28.23 2.81
C LEU A 109 1.47 28.70 2.61
N ASP A 110 2.39 27.76 2.37
CA ASP A 110 3.78 28.06 1.96
C ASP A 110 3.91 28.04 0.45
N LYS A 111 3.49 29.13 -0.20
CA LYS A 111 3.41 29.21 -1.67
C LYS A 111 4.75 28.88 -2.35
N GLU A 112 5.83 29.53 -1.94
CA GLU A 112 7.15 29.35 -2.53
C GLU A 112 7.70 27.95 -2.22
N GLY A 113 7.56 27.48 -0.98
CA GLY A 113 7.97 26.13 -0.60
C GLY A 113 7.17 25.04 -1.32
N ASN A 114 5.90 25.26 -1.62
CA ASN A 114 5.06 24.31 -2.34
C ASN A 114 5.36 24.28 -3.84
N ILE A 115 5.75 25.41 -4.43
CA ILE A 115 6.29 25.43 -5.80
C ILE A 115 7.57 24.59 -5.87
N LYS A 116 8.49 24.79 -4.91
CA LYS A 116 9.74 24.01 -4.82
C LYS A 116 9.47 22.54 -4.52
N LEU A 117 8.45 22.21 -3.71
CA LEU A 117 8.05 20.84 -3.45
C LEU A 117 7.64 20.15 -4.75
N ILE A 118 6.84 20.80 -5.59
CA ILE A 118 6.46 20.25 -6.89
C ILE A 118 7.69 20.11 -7.81
N ASP A 119 8.59 21.08 -7.82
CA ASP A 119 9.82 21.00 -8.60
C ASP A 119 10.69 19.81 -8.16
N ASP A 120 10.87 19.62 -6.85
CA ASP A 120 11.60 18.49 -6.28
C ASP A 120 10.86 17.17 -6.63
N LEU A 121 9.56 17.06 -6.38
CA LEU A 121 8.76 15.84 -6.68
C LEU A 121 8.89 15.43 -8.15
N LYS A 122 8.85 16.37 -9.10
CA LYS A 122 8.98 16.06 -10.53
C LYS A 122 10.31 15.39 -10.88
N LEU A 123 11.40 15.68 -10.16
CA LEU A 123 12.68 15.02 -10.35
C LEU A 123 12.59 13.52 -10.00
N TYR A 124 11.94 13.20 -8.88
CA TYR A 124 11.78 11.82 -8.41
C TYR A 124 10.73 11.05 -9.20
N VAL A 125 9.59 11.68 -9.48
CA VAL A 125 8.54 11.11 -10.33
C VAL A 125 9.07 10.86 -11.75
N GLY A 126 10.09 11.59 -12.21
CA GLY A 126 10.79 11.30 -13.48
C GLY A 126 11.39 9.88 -13.56
N TRP A 127 11.57 9.19 -12.43
CA TRP A 127 12.02 7.79 -12.34
C TRP A 127 10.88 6.77 -12.30
N GLN A 128 9.63 7.21 -12.15
CA GLN A 128 8.45 6.35 -12.20
C GLN A 128 8.38 5.69 -13.58
N SER A 129 8.39 4.36 -13.60
CA SER A 129 8.47 3.57 -14.83
C SER A 129 7.29 3.78 -15.78
N ASN A 130 6.07 3.85 -15.26
CA ASN A 130 4.84 3.75 -16.06
C ASN A 130 4.12 5.08 -16.37
N LEU A 131 4.76 6.26 -16.24
CA LEU A 131 4.11 7.56 -16.42
C LEU A 131 3.36 7.72 -17.75
N ALA A 132 3.96 7.24 -18.84
CA ALA A 132 3.36 7.30 -20.16
C ALA A 132 2.04 6.52 -20.24
N PHE A 133 1.99 5.37 -19.57
CA PHE A 133 0.81 4.51 -19.52
C PHE A 133 -0.25 5.02 -18.56
N LEU A 134 0.13 5.69 -17.46
CA LEU A 134 -0.85 6.42 -16.63
C LEU A 134 -1.55 7.52 -17.43
N LYS A 135 -0.79 8.26 -18.25
CA LYS A 135 -1.32 9.34 -19.09
C LYS A 135 -2.13 8.83 -20.29
N ASN A 136 -1.67 7.76 -20.93
CA ASN A 136 -2.29 7.14 -22.11
C ASN A 136 -2.36 5.61 -21.93
N PRO A 137 -3.33 5.11 -21.15
CA PRO A 137 -3.44 3.68 -20.87
C PRO A 137 -4.01 2.90 -22.08
N PRO A 138 -3.82 1.58 -22.13
CA PRO A 138 -4.52 0.69 -23.06
C PRO A 138 -6.05 0.84 -22.96
N ALA A 139 -6.77 0.56 -24.04
CA ALA A 139 -8.23 0.66 -24.09
C ALA A 139 -8.95 -0.28 -23.11
N GLU A 140 -8.30 -1.37 -22.70
CA GLU A 140 -8.83 -2.33 -21.72
C GLU A 140 -8.58 -1.93 -20.26
N TYR A 141 -7.79 -0.87 -20.00
CA TYR A 141 -7.61 -0.33 -18.66
C TYR A 141 -8.91 0.29 -18.17
N THR A 142 -9.33 -0.07 -16.96
CA THR A 142 -10.67 0.26 -16.45
C THR A 142 -10.75 1.57 -15.67
N GLU A 143 -9.60 2.16 -15.34
CA GLU A 143 -9.53 3.40 -14.56
C GLU A 143 -9.24 4.61 -15.44
N ASP A 144 -9.57 5.79 -14.93
CA ASP A 144 -9.30 7.05 -15.62
C ASP A 144 -7.79 7.25 -15.83
N SER A 145 -7.43 7.82 -16.98
CA SER A 145 -6.06 8.26 -17.21
C SER A 145 -5.69 9.45 -16.32
N VAL A 146 -4.41 9.57 -16.00
CA VAL A 146 -3.87 10.66 -15.17
C VAL A 146 -2.55 11.16 -15.72
N ASP A 147 -2.49 12.44 -16.08
CA ASP A 147 -1.25 13.13 -16.44
C ASP A 147 -0.62 13.72 -15.17
N VAL A 148 0.07 12.89 -14.39
CA VAL A 148 0.65 13.28 -13.08
C VAL A 148 1.54 14.53 -13.20
N ILE A 149 2.37 14.60 -14.24
CA ILE A 149 3.26 15.74 -14.48
C ILE A 149 2.49 16.98 -14.93
N GLY A 150 1.51 16.81 -15.83
CA GLY A 150 0.63 17.88 -16.30
C GLY A 150 -0.21 18.50 -15.19
N GLU A 151 -0.80 17.67 -14.32
CA GLU A 151 -1.58 18.14 -13.18
C GLU A 151 -0.71 18.85 -12.14
N MET A 152 0.50 18.35 -11.84
CA MET A 152 1.47 19.08 -11.01
C MET A 152 1.84 20.46 -11.58
N ASN A 153 2.00 20.59 -12.91
CA ASN A 153 2.23 21.89 -13.55
C ASN A 153 1.03 22.83 -13.36
N SER A 154 -0.20 22.30 -13.45
CA SER A 154 -1.43 23.07 -13.17
C SER A 154 -1.48 23.54 -11.72
N MET A 155 -1.10 22.69 -10.76
CA MET A 155 -1.02 23.05 -9.34
C MET A 155 0.00 24.17 -9.09
N GLN A 156 1.16 24.17 -9.75
CA GLN A 156 2.12 25.29 -9.67
C GLN A 156 1.52 26.60 -10.19
N GLN A 157 0.74 26.56 -11.27
CA GLN A 157 0.05 27.74 -11.79
C GLN A 157 -1.00 28.26 -10.79
N GLN A 158 -1.77 27.36 -10.18
CA GLN A 158 -2.73 27.70 -9.13
C GLN A 158 -2.05 28.32 -7.91
N LEU A 159 -0.91 27.78 -7.44
CA LEU A 159 -0.13 28.41 -6.38
C LEU A 159 0.27 29.84 -6.76
N ARG A 160 0.79 30.05 -7.98
CA ARG A 160 1.19 31.38 -8.48
C ARG A 160 0.01 32.36 -8.54
N SER A 161 -1.19 31.89 -8.87
CA SER A 161 -2.42 32.71 -8.95
C SER A 161 -3.24 32.78 -7.66
N ASN A 162 -2.73 32.25 -6.54
CA ASN A 162 -3.43 32.20 -5.23
C ASN A 162 -4.72 31.36 -5.25
N GLY A 163 -4.70 30.23 -5.96
CA GLY A 163 -5.81 29.28 -6.06
C GLY A 163 -6.09 28.50 -4.77
N TYR A 164 -5.07 28.34 -3.90
CA TYR A 164 -5.18 27.62 -2.63
C TYR A 164 -5.29 28.59 -1.43
N GLN A 165 -6.11 28.22 -0.44
CA GLN A 165 -6.36 29.03 0.76
C GLN A 165 -5.53 28.61 1.98
N SER A 166 -5.10 27.34 2.03
CA SER A 166 -4.38 26.77 3.17
C SER A 166 -3.41 25.70 2.73
N GLU A 167 -2.45 25.38 3.60
CA GLU A 167 -1.54 24.26 3.37
C GLU A 167 -2.28 22.92 3.26
N TYR A 168 -3.35 22.75 4.05
CA TYR A 168 -4.23 21.59 4.01
C TYR A 168 -4.82 21.33 2.62
N GLU A 169 -5.39 22.36 2.00
CA GLU A 169 -6.04 22.25 0.69
C GLU A 169 -5.03 21.81 -0.38
N PHE A 170 -3.86 22.46 -0.41
CA PHE A 170 -2.81 22.15 -1.37
C PHE A 170 -2.30 20.70 -1.21
N GLN A 171 -1.98 20.28 0.01
CA GLN A 171 -1.42 18.94 0.24
C GLN A 171 -2.44 17.83 0.03
N LEU A 172 -3.72 18.09 0.34
CA LEU A 172 -4.80 17.16 0.05
C LEU A 172 -4.95 16.93 -1.46
N ASP A 173 -4.94 18.00 -2.25
CA ASP A 173 -5.05 17.92 -3.71
C ASP A 173 -3.83 17.19 -4.31
N LEU A 174 -2.62 17.52 -3.86
CA LEU A 174 -1.40 16.86 -4.32
C LEU A 174 -1.39 15.37 -3.96
N THR A 175 -1.79 14.99 -2.75
CA THR A 175 -1.88 13.56 -2.36
C THR A 175 -2.98 12.84 -3.16
N THR A 176 -4.10 13.52 -3.42
CA THR A 176 -5.19 12.96 -4.23
C THR A 176 -4.76 12.70 -5.67
N LEU A 177 -3.91 13.54 -6.25
CA LEU A 177 -3.32 13.31 -7.57
C LEU A 177 -2.52 12.00 -7.61
N PHE A 178 -1.69 11.73 -6.60
CA PHE A 178 -0.93 10.47 -6.52
C PHE A 178 -1.87 9.26 -6.34
N ASN A 179 -2.87 9.36 -5.48
CA ASN A 179 -3.84 8.27 -5.27
C ASN A 179 -4.63 7.92 -6.54
N ARG A 180 -4.88 8.89 -7.43
CA ARG A 180 -5.56 8.67 -8.73
C ARG A 180 -4.73 7.86 -9.72
N ALA A 181 -3.42 7.68 -9.48
CA ALA A 181 -2.61 6.75 -10.27
C ALA A 181 -2.93 5.29 -9.92
N TYR A 182 -3.56 5.03 -8.77
CA TYR A 182 -3.87 3.71 -8.24
C TYR A 182 -2.67 2.77 -8.12
N ASP A 183 -1.47 3.33 -7.98
CA ASP A 183 -0.21 2.62 -7.83
C ASP A 183 0.32 2.80 -6.39
N ASN A 184 0.20 1.75 -5.58
CA ASN A 184 0.70 1.66 -4.20
C ASN A 184 2.21 1.91 -4.04
N HIS A 185 3.02 1.84 -5.12
CA HIS A 185 4.43 2.23 -5.11
C HIS A 185 4.61 3.73 -5.38
N LEU A 186 3.70 4.38 -6.11
CA LEU A 186 3.75 5.81 -6.41
C LEU A 186 2.94 6.60 -5.38
N ALA A 187 3.61 7.03 -4.32
CA ALA A 187 2.95 7.75 -3.23
C ALA A 187 3.82 8.89 -2.70
N TRP A 188 3.19 9.98 -2.30
CA TRP A 188 3.79 11.01 -1.45
C TRP A 188 2.92 11.19 -0.21
N GLN A 189 3.52 11.00 0.98
CA GLN A 189 2.80 11.16 2.24
C GLN A 189 3.13 12.53 2.86
N PRO A 190 2.18 13.47 2.89
CA PRO A 190 2.41 14.82 3.39
C PRO A 190 2.66 14.89 4.90
N ASP A 191 3.50 15.83 5.31
CA ASP A 191 3.81 16.14 6.71
C ASP A 191 2.55 16.34 7.59
N ILE A 192 1.55 17.12 7.16
CA ILE A 192 0.39 17.44 8.02
C ILE A 192 -0.69 16.34 8.04
N LEU A 193 -1.00 15.71 6.90
CA LEU A 193 -2.08 14.70 6.81
C LEU A 193 -1.63 13.30 7.23
N ALA A 194 -0.35 12.96 7.04
CA ALA A 194 0.19 11.66 7.44
C ALA A 194 1.01 11.76 8.74
N GLY A 195 1.70 12.88 9.00
CA GLY A 195 2.60 13.04 10.14
C GLY A 195 1.97 13.66 11.39
N VAL A 196 0.93 14.50 11.26
CA VAL A 196 0.38 15.26 12.40
C VAL A 196 -1.01 14.78 12.81
N MET A 197 -1.94 14.67 11.87
CA MET A 197 -3.34 14.37 12.18
C MET A 197 -4.03 13.59 11.06
N GLN A 198 -4.75 12.53 11.43
CA GLN A 198 -5.46 11.65 10.50
C GLN A 198 -6.94 11.53 10.86
N PHE A 199 -7.83 11.44 9.86
CA PHE A 199 -9.27 11.30 10.09
C PHE A 199 -9.70 9.84 10.13
N GLN A 200 -10.63 9.54 11.05
CA GLN A 200 -11.17 8.20 11.21
C GLN A 200 -12.66 8.22 11.57
N ARG A 201 -13.36 7.17 11.15
CA ARG A 201 -14.61 6.74 11.81
C ARG A 201 -14.22 5.96 13.09
N PRO A 202 -14.93 6.13 14.22
CA PRO A 202 -14.53 5.50 15.49
C PRO A 202 -14.73 3.98 15.48
N ALA A 203 -14.19 3.29 16.48
CA ALA A 203 -14.33 1.84 16.59
C ALA A 203 -15.81 1.44 16.74
N GLY A 204 -16.19 0.31 16.15
CA GLY A 204 -17.55 -0.17 16.06
C GLY A 204 -18.32 0.28 14.82
N THR A 205 -17.69 1.01 13.89
CA THR A 205 -18.26 1.34 12.58
C THR A 205 -17.77 0.42 11.46
N GLU A 206 -16.94 -0.58 11.77
CA GLU A 206 -16.44 -1.56 10.80
C GLU A 206 -17.61 -2.27 10.10
N LEU A 207 -17.46 -2.50 8.80
CA LEU A 207 -18.46 -3.16 7.96
C LEU A 207 -17.89 -4.47 7.40
N VAL A 208 -18.77 -5.33 6.89
CA VAL A 208 -18.41 -6.52 6.12
C VAL A 208 -19.43 -6.77 4.99
N SER A 209 -18.97 -7.40 3.92
CA SER A 209 -19.81 -7.82 2.78
C SER A 209 -20.02 -9.33 2.84
N ILE A 210 -21.28 -9.77 2.99
CA ILE A 210 -21.64 -11.16 3.26
C ILE A 210 -22.71 -11.65 2.28
N SER A 211 -22.40 -12.73 1.59
CA SER A 211 -23.35 -13.53 0.84
C SER A 211 -24.00 -14.57 1.74
N SER A 212 -25.28 -14.84 1.52
CA SER A 212 -26.06 -15.83 2.28
C SER A 212 -25.61 -17.27 2.03
N ASP A 213 -25.08 -17.57 0.83
CA ASP A 213 -24.66 -18.92 0.42
C ASP A 213 -23.31 -18.95 -0.33
N GLY A 214 -22.67 -17.79 -0.53
CA GLY A 214 -21.43 -17.64 -1.27
C GLY A 214 -21.61 -17.45 -2.78
N ASN A 215 -22.85 -17.50 -3.29
CA ASN A 215 -23.23 -17.28 -4.69
C ASN A 215 -24.17 -16.07 -4.87
N ALA A 216 -25.13 -15.90 -3.95
CA ALA A 216 -26.02 -14.74 -3.93
C ALA A 216 -25.21 -13.45 -3.77
N LEU A 217 -25.70 -12.36 -4.36
CA LEU A 217 -25.07 -11.05 -4.19
C LEU A 217 -24.99 -10.70 -2.69
N PRO A 218 -23.82 -10.27 -2.20
CA PRO A 218 -23.63 -10.01 -0.79
C PRO A 218 -24.36 -8.74 -0.33
N GLU A 219 -24.90 -8.78 0.88
CA GLU A 219 -25.39 -7.59 1.59
C GLU A 219 -24.31 -7.07 2.55
N ILE A 220 -24.39 -5.79 2.91
CA ILE A 220 -23.46 -5.16 3.85
C ILE A 220 -24.00 -5.26 5.28
N PHE A 221 -23.16 -5.66 6.23
CA PHE A 221 -23.49 -5.76 7.65
C PHE A 221 -22.47 -4.99 8.50
N ALA A 222 -22.86 -4.61 9.71
CA ALA A 222 -21.89 -4.16 10.72
C ALA A 222 -21.04 -5.36 11.17
N PHE A 223 -19.71 -5.21 11.17
CA PHE A 223 -18.80 -6.29 11.56
C PHE A 223 -19.08 -6.79 12.99
N ARG A 224 -19.31 -5.85 13.92
CA ARG A 224 -19.62 -6.17 15.32
C ARG A 224 -20.88 -7.02 15.48
N ASP A 225 -21.90 -6.81 14.63
CA ASP A 225 -23.13 -7.60 14.69
C ASP A 225 -22.86 -9.07 14.32
N ILE A 226 -21.92 -9.32 13.40
CA ILE A 226 -21.49 -10.66 13.03
C ILE A 226 -20.72 -11.33 14.18
N GLU A 227 -19.87 -10.57 14.89
CA GLU A 227 -19.17 -11.09 16.07
C GLU A 227 -20.12 -11.44 17.22
N ILE A 228 -21.16 -10.64 17.43
CA ILE A 228 -22.22 -10.95 18.40
C ILE A 228 -22.97 -12.21 17.97
N ALA A 229 -23.39 -12.31 16.71
CA ALA A 229 -24.10 -13.48 16.19
C ALA A 229 -23.30 -14.78 16.29
N ARG A 230 -21.96 -14.70 16.16
CA ARG A 230 -21.06 -15.84 16.36
C ARG A 230 -21.13 -16.40 17.78
N ASN A 231 -21.24 -15.52 18.78
CA ASN A 231 -21.22 -15.88 20.20
C ASN A 231 -22.63 -16.08 20.78
N ASP A 232 -23.66 -15.52 20.14
CA ASP A 232 -25.06 -15.62 20.52
C ASP A 232 -25.92 -15.96 19.28
N GLY A 233 -26.27 -17.24 19.16
CA GLY A 233 -27.08 -17.74 18.05
C GLY A 233 -28.53 -17.23 18.02
N SER A 234 -28.99 -16.50 19.04
CA SER A 234 -30.30 -15.83 19.05
C SER A 234 -30.26 -14.46 18.36
N PHE A 235 -29.08 -13.82 18.32
CA PHE A 235 -28.90 -12.55 17.63
C PHE A 235 -28.96 -12.74 16.11
N ARG A 236 -29.65 -11.82 15.43
CA ARG A 236 -29.83 -11.82 13.98
C ARG A 236 -29.33 -10.48 13.42
N PRO A 237 -28.13 -10.46 12.80
CA PRO A 237 -27.59 -9.26 12.17
C PRO A 237 -28.56 -8.68 11.14
N SER A 238 -28.74 -7.37 11.16
CA SER A 238 -29.54 -6.68 10.14
C SER A 238 -28.61 -6.09 9.08
N PRO A 239 -28.95 -6.19 7.78
CA PRO A 239 -28.17 -5.53 6.74
C PRO A 239 -28.25 -4.00 6.88
N VAL A 240 -27.17 -3.33 6.49
CA VAL A 240 -27.09 -1.87 6.36
C VAL A 240 -27.84 -1.46 5.09
N ARG A 241 -28.66 -0.41 5.19
CA ARG A 241 -29.43 0.12 4.06
C ARG A 241 -28.88 1.45 3.59
N THR A 242 -28.59 2.36 4.52
CA THR A 242 -28.03 3.67 4.18
C THR A 242 -26.90 4.08 5.11
N ILE A 243 -25.98 4.88 4.56
CA ILE A 243 -24.95 5.59 5.31
C ILE A 243 -25.10 7.07 4.97
N ASN A 244 -25.26 7.91 6.00
CA ASN A 244 -25.52 9.34 5.86
C ASN A 244 -26.72 9.66 4.93
N GLY A 245 -27.76 8.82 4.97
CA GLY A 245 -28.96 8.97 4.13
C GLY A 245 -28.80 8.51 2.68
N LYS A 246 -27.60 8.13 2.25
CA LYS A 246 -27.30 7.60 0.91
C LYS A 246 -27.35 6.07 0.92
N GLY A 247 -27.75 5.44 -0.19
CA GLY A 247 -27.75 3.96 -0.29
C GLY A 247 -26.36 3.39 0.04
N VAL A 248 -26.31 2.28 0.79
CA VAL A 248 -25.03 1.76 1.33
C VAL A 248 -23.99 1.52 0.24
N GLU A 249 -24.35 0.88 -0.86
CA GLU A 249 -23.41 0.57 -1.96
C GLU A 249 -22.95 1.85 -2.66
N GLU A 250 -23.88 2.76 -2.93
CA GLU A 250 -23.63 4.06 -3.56
C GLU A 250 -22.72 4.95 -2.68
N TYR A 251 -22.83 4.84 -1.37
CA TYR A 251 -21.93 5.52 -0.43
C TYR A 251 -20.54 4.87 -0.42
N LEU A 252 -20.48 3.55 -0.29
CA LEU A 252 -19.21 2.82 -0.26
C LEU A 252 -18.40 2.97 -1.55
N GLN A 253 -19.02 3.06 -2.71
CA GLN A 253 -18.34 3.37 -3.98
C GLN A 253 -17.60 4.72 -3.93
N THR A 254 -18.14 5.74 -3.24
CA THR A 254 -17.47 7.03 -3.08
C THR A 254 -16.32 7.02 -2.06
N VAL A 255 -16.30 6.03 -1.18
CA VAL A 255 -15.22 5.86 -0.19
C VAL A 255 -14.12 4.94 -0.75
N ALA A 256 -14.48 3.91 -1.52
CA ALA A 256 -13.57 2.91 -2.07
C ALA A 256 -12.46 3.53 -2.93
N VAL A 257 -12.74 4.61 -3.66
CA VAL A 257 -11.74 5.30 -4.50
C VAL A 257 -10.59 5.95 -3.73
N GLN A 258 -10.67 6.02 -2.39
CA GLN A 258 -9.54 6.41 -1.55
C GLN A 258 -8.51 5.28 -1.39
N ALA A 259 -8.87 4.05 -1.79
CA ALA A 259 -7.94 2.95 -1.90
C ALA A 259 -7.11 3.06 -3.19
N ASP A 260 -5.79 3.04 -3.09
CA ASP A 260 -4.80 3.18 -4.16
C ASP A 260 -4.54 1.84 -4.89
N PHE A 261 -5.61 1.05 -5.10
CA PHE A 261 -5.57 -0.19 -5.87
C PHE A 261 -6.16 0.05 -7.27
N HIS A 262 -5.56 -0.55 -8.30
CA HIS A 262 -5.98 -0.43 -9.71
C HIS A 262 -7.38 -1.01 -9.98
N ASP A 263 -7.84 -1.95 -9.17
CA ASP A 263 -9.08 -2.68 -9.40
C ASP A 263 -10.23 -2.24 -8.49
N ALA A 264 -11.39 -1.93 -9.08
CA ALA A 264 -12.56 -1.49 -8.33
C ALA A 264 -13.13 -2.55 -7.36
N ASP A 265 -12.99 -3.85 -7.68
CA ASP A 265 -13.40 -4.93 -6.78
C ASP A 265 -12.42 -5.10 -5.60
N THR A 266 -11.13 -4.84 -5.83
CA THR A 266 -10.09 -4.81 -4.78
C THR A 266 -10.28 -3.62 -3.85
N ARG A 267 -10.52 -2.41 -4.38
CA ARG A 267 -10.85 -1.23 -3.59
C ARG A 267 -12.10 -1.44 -2.73
N TRP A 268 -13.08 -2.20 -3.24
CA TRP A 268 -14.25 -2.61 -2.47
C TRP A 268 -13.88 -3.55 -1.32
N ASN A 269 -13.06 -4.57 -1.57
CA ASN A 269 -12.58 -5.46 -0.52
C ASN A 269 -11.79 -4.72 0.57
N ALA A 270 -10.98 -3.74 0.17
CA ALA A 270 -10.19 -2.92 1.09
C ALA A 270 -11.05 -2.12 2.07
N LEU A 271 -12.36 -1.90 1.81
CA LEU A 271 -13.26 -1.23 2.76
C LEU A 271 -13.46 -2.00 4.06
N PHE A 272 -13.22 -3.31 4.07
CA PHE A 272 -13.58 -4.22 5.16
C PHE A 272 -12.34 -4.79 5.88
N PRO A 273 -12.49 -5.29 7.12
CA PRO A 273 -11.40 -5.94 7.84
C PRO A 273 -10.78 -7.10 7.07
N SER A 274 -9.45 -7.20 7.09
CA SER A 274 -8.71 -8.31 6.45
C SER A 274 -8.17 -9.25 7.52
N GLN A 275 -8.66 -10.51 7.50
CA GLN A 275 -8.21 -11.56 8.43
C GLN A 275 -6.70 -11.79 8.34
N THR A 276 -6.13 -11.75 7.14
CA THR A 276 -4.73 -12.10 6.89
C THR A 276 -3.78 -11.00 7.37
N LEU A 277 -4.18 -9.73 7.19
CA LEU A 277 -3.45 -8.58 7.74
C LEU A 277 -3.52 -8.53 9.26
N ILE A 278 -4.70 -8.80 9.84
CA ILE A 278 -4.84 -8.91 11.30
C ILE A 278 -3.96 -10.05 11.84
N ALA A 279 -3.93 -11.18 11.16
CA ALA A 279 -3.12 -12.34 11.51
C ALA A 279 -1.60 -12.06 11.45
N SER A 280 -1.15 -11.20 10.54
CA SER A 280 0.26 -10.78 10.45
C SER A 280 0.64 -9.67 11.45
N GLY A 281 -0.29 -9.26 12.32
CA GLY A 281 -0.08 -8.24 13.34
C GLY A 281 -0.34 -6.81 12.87
N VAL A 282 -0.93 -6.63 11.68
CA VAL A 282 -1.37 -5.33 11.15
C VAL A 282 -2.82 -5.08 11.57
N THR A 283 -3.10 -3.95 12.23
CA THR A 283 -4.47 -3.56 12.58
C THR A 283 -5.18 -2.95 11.36
N PHE A 284 -5.59 -3.80 10.42
CA PHE A 284 -6.37 -3.41 9.23
C PHE A 284 -7.86 -3.73 9.42
N LEU A 285 -8.62 -2.74 9.87
CA LEU A 285 -10.07 -2.83 10.09
C LEU A 285 -10.90 -2.29 8.90
N GLY A 286 -10.26 -2.19 7.73
CA GLY A 286 -10.86 -1.69 6.50
C GLY A 286 -10.69 -0.18 6.31
N SER A 287 -10.48 0.24 5.06
CA SER A 287 -10.37 1.64 4.63
C SER A 287 -11.66 2.42 4.85
N PHE A 288 -12.80 1.75 5.08
CA PHE A 288 -14.00 2.45 5.56
C PHE A 288 -13.77 3.15 6.91
N ARG A 289 -12.78 2.76 7.72
CA ARG A 289 -12.50 3.47 8.98
C ARG A 289 -11.53 4.62 8.88
N THR A 290 -10.72 4.71 7.84
CA THR A 290 -9.62 5.66 7.73
C THR A 290 -9.70 6.45 6.43
N GLY A 291 -8.91 7.51 6.31
CA GLY A 291 -8.79 8.27 5.06
C GLY A 291 -9.11 9.74 5.25
N GLN A 292 -9.76 10.32 4.24
CA GLN A 292 -10.07 11.76 4.22
C GLN A 292 -11.18 12.12 5.22
N TYR A 293 -11.35 13.42 5.47
CA TYR A 293 -12.45 13.91 6.28
C TYR A 293 -13.81 13.60 5.64
N GLN A 294 -14.70 12.90 6.37
CA GLN A 294 -16.01 12.43 5.87
C GLN A 294 -17.19 13.12 6.57
N GLY A 295 -17.00 14.36 7.04
CA GLY A 295 -17.97 15.08 7.84
C GLY A 295 -17.83 14.85 9.35
N PRO A 296 -18.64 15.54 10.17
CA PRO A 296 -18.55 15.47 11.64
C PRO A 296 -19.08 14.14 12.21
N ASN A 297 -20.04 13.51 11.51
CA ASN A 297 -20.70 12.29 11.96
C ASN A 297 -20.83 11.28 10.81
N THR A 298 -20.90 10.00 11.17
CA THR A 298 -21.34 8.91 10.30
C THR A 298 -22.60 8.28 10.89
N THR A 299 -23.70 8.26 10.15
CA THR A 299 -24.97 7.64 10.54
C THR A 299 -25.24 6.43 9.67
N ILE A 300 -25.42 5.26 10.29
CA ILE A 300 -25.70 3.99 9.62
C ILE A 300 -27.14 3.58 9.97
N ALA A 301 -27.98 3.35 8.97
CA ALA A 301 -29.34 2.86 9.13
C ALA A 301 -29.48 1.43 8.61
N PHE A 302 -30.21 0.60 9.36
CA PHE A 302 -30.31 -0.84 9.16
C PHE A 302 -31.70 -1.25 8.64
N GLY A 303 -31.76 -2.41 7.99
CA GLY A 303 -32.99 -3.00 7.45
C GLY A 303 -34.09 -3.28 8.48
N ASN A 304 -33.75 -3.42 9.76
CA ASN A 304 -34.70 -3.58 10.86
C ASN A 304 -35.31 -2.24 11.36
N GLY A 305 -35.01 -1.11 10.71
CA GLY A 305 -35.53 0.21 11.05
C GLY A 305 -34.73 0.96 12.13
N THR A 306 -33.68 0.35 12.70
CA THR A 306 -32.78 1.04 13.64
C THR A 306 -31.75 1.88 12.89
N ALA A 307 -31.23 2.92 13.55
CA ALA A 307 -30.12 3.70 13.05
C ALA A 307 -29.20 4.09 14.21
N LYS A 308 -27.90 4.18 13.92
CA LYS A 308 -26.89 4.61 14.89
C LYS A 308 -25.98 5.66 14.27
N SER A 309 -25.66 6.69 15.04
CA SER A 309 -24.77 7.77 14.62
C SER A 309 -23.55 7.81 15.51
N TRP A 310 -22.39 8.04 14.91
CA TRP A 310 -21.11 8.18 15.58
C TRP A 310 -20.46 9.49 15.16
N MET A 311 -19.81 10.16 16.12
CA MET A 311 -18.95 11.30 15.81
C MET A 311 -17.66 10.79 15.16
N ASN A 312 -17.31 11.31 13.99
CA ASN A 312 -16.02 11.06 13.36
C ASN A 312 -14.92 11.77 14.15
N VAL A 313 -13.74 11.17 14.18
CA VAL A 313 -12.62 11.65 15.00
C VAL A 313 -11.42 12.01 14.15
N ALA A 314 -10.60 12.93 14.65
CA ALA A 314 -9.23 13.11 14.19
C ALA A 314 -8.28 12.53 15.23
N VAL A 315 -7.38 11.64 14.78
CA VAL A 315 -6.31 11.05 15.57
C VAL A 315 -5.11 11.98 15.50
N VAL A 316 -4.64 12.43 16.65
CA VAL A 316 -3.54 13.39 16.74
C VAL A 316 -2.24 12.66 17.06
N ILE A 317 -1.37 12.58 16.05
CA ILE A 317 -0.07 11.90 16.09
C ILE A 317 1.00 12.89 16.56
N GLY A 318 0.96 14.11 16.03
CA GLY A 318 1.93 15.17 16.34
C GLY A 318 1.88 15.65 17.80
N ASN A 319 3.01 16.18 18.29
CA ASN A 319 3.08 16.78 19.63
C ASN A 319 2.58 18.24 19.59
N PHE A 320 1.37 18.50 20.08
CA PHE A 320 0.75 19.84 20.08
C PHE A 320 1.21 20.79 21.20
N THR A 321 2.19 20.42 22.01
CA THR A 321 2.75 21.33 23.04
C THR A 321 3.26 22.63 22.39
N GLY A 322 2.75 23.79 22.82
CA GLY A 322 3.13 25.09 22.24
C GLY A 322 2.58 25.37 20.83
N VAL A 323 1.58 24.61 20.38
CA VAL A 323 0.83 24.88 19.14
C VAL A 323 -0.46 25.59 19.52
N ASP A 324 -0.48 26.91 19.40
CA ASP A 324 -1.62 27.78 19.78
C ASP A 324 -2.28 28.47 18.58
N SER A 325 -1.79 28.19 17.38
CA SER A 325 -2.24 28.83 16.15
C SER A 325 -1.86 28.02 14.92
N GLY A 326 -2.57 28.20 13.81
CA GLY A 326 -2.15 27.70 12.49
C GLY A 326 -0.69 28.06 12.12
N PRO A 327 -0.22 29.31 12.31
CA PRO A 327 1.19 29.66 12.15
C PRO A 327 2.14 28.93 13.09
N ALA A 328 1.78 28.72 14.37
CA ALA A 328 2.58 27.92 15.29
C ALA A 328 2.63 26.44 14.88
N PHE A 329 1.52 25.90 14.37
CA PHE A 329 1.47 24.58 13.75
C PHE A 329 2.46 24.49 12.61
N PHE A 330 2.40 25.42 11.65
CA PHE A 330 3.28 25.44 10.48
C PHE A 330 4.75 25.43 10.90
N ASN A 331 5.13 26.32 11.81
CA ASN A 331 6.51 26.43 12.27
C ASN A 331 7.01 25.18 12.99
N LYS A 332 6.11 24.40 13.60
CA LYS A 332 6.47 23.19 14.32
C LYS A 332 6.57 21.97 13.42
N PHE A 333 5.65 21.80 12.48
CA PHE A 333 5.49 20.55 11.75
C PHE A 333 5.90 20.62 10.27
N CYS A 334 5.91 21.80 9.66
CA CYS A 334 6.17 21.97 8.22
C CYS A 334 7.64 22.37 7.92
N ARG A 335 8.58 22.03 8.81
CA ARG A 335 10.00 22.42 8.73
C ARG A 335 10.95 21.23 8.61
N GLY A 336 10.43 20.07 8.21
CA GLY A 336 11.19 18.82 8.10
C GLY A 336 11.43 18.13 9.45
N PRO A 337 12.07 16.94 9.42
CA PRO A 337 12.33 16.15 10.61
C PRO A 337 13.23 16.94 11.57
N GLN A 338 12.77 17.08 12.82
CA GLN A 338 13.58 17.70 13.86
C GLN A 338 14.68 16.71 14.29
N PRO A 339 15.89 17.19 14.65
CA PRO A 339 16.92 16.33 15.19
C PRO A 339 16.36 15.54 16.38
N THR A 340 16.27 14.22 16.27
CA THR A 340 15.96 13.38 17.42
C THR A 340 17.07 13.57 18.43
N GLN A 341 16.77 14.14 19.60
CA GLN A 341 17.63 13.98 20.76
C GLN A 341 17.74 12.47 21.01
N ALA A 342 18.97 11.95 20.99
CA ALA A 342 19.21 10.57 21.36
C ALA A 342 18.55 10.31 22.72
N ALA A 343 17.70 9.28 22.79
CA ALA A 343 17.16 8.87 24.08
C ALA A 343 18.35 8.64 25.03
N PRO A 344 18.36 9.25 26.23
CA PRO A 344 19.45 9.03 27.17
C PRO A 344 19.60 7.53 27.40
N ALA A 345 20.84 7.04 27.25
CA ALA A 345 21.15 5.65 27.52
C ALA A 345 20.59 5.28 28.89
N ALA A 346 19.83 4.18 28.95
CA ALA A 346 19.32 3.68 30.22
C ALA A 346 20.50 3.56 31.21
N PRO A 347 20.39 4.13 32.42
CA PRO A 347 21.48 4.08 33.38
C PRO A 347 21.84 2.62 33.68
N PRO A 348 23.14 2.29 33.78
CA PRO A 348 23.54 0.95 34.17
C PRO A 348 22.93 0.60 35.54
N PRO A 349 22.44 -0.63 35.74
CA PRO A 349 21.81 -1.00 37.00
C PRO A 349 22.81 -0.83 38.17
N PRO A 350 22.39 -0.30 39.32
CA PRO A 350 23.27 -0.09 40.46
C PRO A 350 23.81 -1.42 41.00
N SER A 351 25.12 -1.49 41.17
CA SER A 351 25.89 -2.70 41.48
C SER A 351 25.83 -3.17 42.94
N ASN A 352 24.90 -2.69 43.77
CA ASN A 352 24.78 -3.14 45.16
C ASN A 352 23.33 -3.10 45.67
N SER A 353 22.49 -4.03 45.18
CA SER A 353 21.26 -4.39 45.90
C SER A 353 21.08 -5.91 45.89
N THR A 354 20.96 -6.47 47.09
CA THR A 354 20.57 -7.85 47.34
C THR A 354 19.20 -8.09 46.71
N ALA A 355 19.17 -8.89 45.65
CA ALA A 355 17.94 -9.24 44.95
C ALA A 355 16.98 -9.99 45.87
N PRO A 356 15.70 -9.57 46.01
CA PRO A 356 14.64 -10.50 46.38
C PRO A 356 14.54 -11.55 45.27
N ALA A 357 14.32 -12.81 45.63
CA ALA A 357 14.20 -13.93 44.70
C ALA A 357 13.27 -13.56 43.53
N ARG A 358 13.84 -13.46 42.32
CA ARG A 358 13.09 -13.28 41.09
C ARG A 358 12.15 -14.46 40.93
N THR A 359 10.85 -14.22 41.02
CA THR A 359 9.85 -15.03 40.33
C THR A 359 10.28 -15.19 38.87
N ALA A 360 10.16 -16.42 38.35
CA ALA A 360 10.59 -16.81 37.01
C ALA A 360 10.22 -15.77 35.94
N PRO A 361 11.07 -15.53 34.93
CA PRO A 361 10.70 -14.65 33.82
C PRO A 361 9.40 -15.20 33.20
N ALA A 362 8.38 -14.35 33.11
CA ALA A 362 7.18 -14.67 32.36
C ALA A 362 7.62 -15.08 30.95
N SER A 363 7.24 -16.29 30.54
CA SER A 363 7.51 -16.79 29.20
C SER A 363 7.02 -15.77 28.17
N THR A 364 7.90 -15.26 27.31
CA THR A 364 7.47 -14.49 26.15
C THR A 364 6.48 -15.34 25.36
N PRO A 365 5.26 -14.85 25.09
CA PRO A 365 4.26 -15.63 24.38
C PRO A 365 4.79 -16.04 23.02
N THR A 366 4.57 -17.29 22.65
CA THR A 366 4.96 -17.81 21.34
C THR A 366 4.20 -17.05 20.25
N PRO A 367 4.86 -16.58 19.16
CA PRO A 367 4.18 -15.93 18.06
C PRO A 367 3.06 -16.82 17.49
N SER A 368 1.94 -16.21 17.14
CA SER A 368 0.80 -16.88 16.51
C SER A 368 0.08 -15.93 15.55
N HIS A 369 -0.40 -16.44 14.43
CA HIS A 369 -1.39 -15.72 13.62
C HIS A 369 -2.71 -15.63 14.39
N THR A 370 -3.10 -14.41 14.76
CA THR A 370 -4.36 -14.17 15.48
C THR A 370 -5.55 -14.64 14.64
N GLY A 371 -6.47 -15.41 15.23
CA GLY A 371 -7.66 -15.92 14.55
C GLY A 371 -7.41 -17.11 13.61
N TYR A 372 -6.18 -17.65 13.55
CA TYR A 372 -5.85 -18.82 12.75
C TYR A 372 -5.74 -20.09 13.63
N PRO A 373 -5.87 -21.29 13.03
CA PRO A 373 -5.51 -22.53 13.71
C PRO A 373 -4.05 -22.52 14.17
N LYS A 374 -3.68 -23.48 15.02
CA LYS A 374 -2.27 -23.68 15.38
C LYS A 374 -1.45 -24.00 14.13
N ALA A 375 -0.44 -23.19 13.86
CA ALA A 375 0.46 -23.40 12.74
C ALA A 375 1.33 -24.66 12.94
N VAL A 376 1.61 -25.36 11.84
CA VAL A 376 2.59 -26.44 11.77
C VAL A 376 4.00 -25.85 11.89
N LEU A 377 4.22 -24.74 11.20
CA LEU A 377 5.39 -23.88 11.33
C LEU A 377 5.01 -22.44 11.04
N LEU A 378 5.76 -21.50 11.61
CA LEU A 378 5.46 -20.08 11.55
C LEU A 378 6.76 -19.29 11.56
N HIS A 379 6.88 -18.33 10.65
CA HIS A 379 7.98 -17.39 10.66
C HIS A 379 7.80 -16.41 11.85
N PRO A 380 8.85 -16.08 12.63
CA PRO A 380 8.71 -15.27 13.85
C PRO A 380 8.11 -13.86 13.64
N ASN A 381 8.25 -13.30 12.44
CA ASN A 381 7.65 -12.01 12.08
C ASN A 381 6.23 -12.12 11.47
N LEU A 382 5.63 -13.32 11.45
CA LEU A 382 4.28 -13.58 10.93
C LEU A 382 4.10 -13.38 9.41
N SER A 383 5.18 -13.37 8.63
CA SER A 383 5.13 -13.23 7.16
C SER A 383 4.74 -14.53 6.44
N LEU A 384 4.96 -15.68 7.06
CA LEU A 384 4.75 -17.01 6.49
C LEU A 384 4.28 -18.00 7.56
N GLY A 385 3.19 -18.71 7.30
CA GLY A 385 2.73 -19.82 8.13
C GLY A 385 2.28 -21.03 7.32
N GLY A 386 2.59 -22.22 7.81
CA GLY A 386 2.16 -23.50 7.23
C GLY A 386 1.04 -24.15 8.05
N TYR A 387 -0.03 -24.59 7.40
CA TYR A 387 -1.24 -25.14 8.05
C TYR A 387 -1.75 -26.40 7.34
N TYR A 388 -2.46 -27.25 8.09
CA TYR A 388 -3.22 -28.39 7.56
C TYR A 388 -4.69 -28.25 7.95
N LEU A 389 -5.57 -28.73 7.07
CA LEU A 389 -6.96 -29.02 7.43
C LEU A 389 -7.03 -30.48 7.90
N ASN A 390 -7.58 -30.69 9.11
CA ASN A 390 -7.61 -32.01 9.75
C ASN A 390 -9.01 -32.65 9.72
N GLU A 391 -9.98 -31.99 9.09
CA GLU A 391 -11.34 -32.50 8.96
C GLU A 391 -11.46 -33.48 7.79
N SER A 392 -12.35 -34.47 7.92
CA SER A 392 -12.57 -35.49 6.91
C SER A 392 -12.96 -34.85 5.57
N GLY A 393 -12.27 -35.22 4.48
CA GLY A 393 -12.47 -34.65 3.15
C GLY A 393 -11.51 -33.51 2.79
N TYR A 394 -10.71 -33.03 3.75
CA TYR A 394 -9.72 -31.96 3.57
C TYR A 394 -8.29 -32.37 3.99
N ASP A 395 -8.10 -33.63 4.40
CA ASP A 395 -6.88 -34.17 4.97
C ASP A 395 -5.71 -34.30 3.98
N ASP A 396 -5.97 -34.19 2.68
CA ASP A 396 -4.95 -34.18 1.62
C ASP A 396 -4.45 -32.78 1.23
N VAL A 397 -4.85 -31.75 1.99
CA VAL A 397 -4.56 -30.32 1.70
C VAL A 397 -3.49 -29.75 2.63
N ALA A 398 -2.52 -29.05 2.03
CA ALA A 398 -1.57 -28.18 2.71
C ALA A 398 -1.84 -26.70 2.36
N ILE A 399 -1.62 -25.80 3.31
CA ILE A 399 -1.82 -24.36 3.12
C ILE A 399 -0.55 -23.61 3.49
N LEU A 400 -0.03 -22.84 2.54
CA LEU A 400 0.97 -21.79 2.74
C LEU A 400 0.24 -20.46 2.83
N SER A 401 0.10 -19.91 4.04
CA SER A 401 -0.43 -18.56 4.24
C SER A 401 0.72 -17.58 4.26
N ILE A 402 0.73 -16.65 3.31
CA ILE A 402 1.79 -15.66 3.10
C ILE A 402 1.13 -14.28 3.07
N PRO A 403 0.80 -13.69 4.23
CA PRO A 403 0.24 -12.34 4.29
C PRO A 403 1.24 -11.24 3.93
N SER A 404 2.54 -11.54 3.87
CA SER A 404 3.57 -10.60 3.41
C SER A 404 4.83 -11.34 2.94
N TYR A 405 5.50 -10.80 1.94
CA TYR A 405 6.85 -11.20 1.53
C TYR A 405 7.95 -10.38 2.24
N GLU A 406 7.60 -9.56 3.21
CA GLU A 406 8.56 -8.79 4.00
C GLU A 406 9.16 -9.69 5.09
N SER A 407 10.44 -10.02 4.96
CA SER A 407 11.21 -10.71 5.98
C SER A 407 12.57 -10.07 6.20
N PRO A 408 12.93 -9.69 7.44
CA PRO A 408 14.29 -9.26 7.73
C PRO A 408 15.31 -10.39 7.58
N ASP A 409 14.86 -11.65 7.56
CA ASP A 409 15.67 -12.84 7.32
C ASP A 409 15.07 -13.62 6.14
N VAL A 410 15.51 -13.27 4.94
CA VAL A 410 15.08 -13.92 3.68
C VAL A 410 15.50 -15.40 3.63
N GLN A 411 16.61 -15.76 4.29
CA GLN A 411 17.11 -17.12 4.31
C GLN A 411 16.24 -18.01 5.22
N LEU A 412 15.82 -17.51 6.38
CA LEU A 412 14.87 -18.19 7.25
C LEU A 412 13.51 -18.38 6.57
N PHE A 413 13.02 -17.37 5.84
CA PHE A 413 11.79 -17.47 5.05
C PHE A 413 11.87 -18.63 4.03
N GLN A 414 12.92 -18.64 3.19
CA GLN A 414 13.16 -19.70 2.21
C GLN A 414 13.23 -21.08 2.89
N ASN A 415 13.93 -21.18 4.02
CA ASN A 415 14.10 -22.44 4.74
C ASN A 415 12.80 -22.98 5.32
N LEU A 416 11.97 -22.11 5.91
CA LEU A 416 10.68 -22.50 6.48
C LEU A 416 9.68 -22.92 5.40
N MET A 417 9.63 -22.21 4.27
CA MET A 417 8.80 -22.61 3.13
C MET A 417 9.22 -23.98 2.59
N ARG A 418 10.53 -24.16 2.35
CA ARG A 418 11.10 -25.44 1.89
C ARG A 418 10.78 -26.58 2.84
N ALA A 419 10.93 -26.34 4.16
CA ALA A 419 10.62 -27.33 5.18
C ALA A 419 9.14 -27.72 5.17
N PHE A 420 8.23 -26.74 5.09
CA PHE A 420 6.78 -27.02 5.05
C PHE A 420 6.37 -27.83 3.82
N ILE A 421 6.88 -27.46 2.64
CA ILE A 421 6.59 -28.18 1.39
C ILE A 421 7.04 -29.64 1.50
N ARG A 422 8.28 -29.88 1.95
CA ARG A 422 8.82 -31.24 2.14
C ARG A 422 8.07 -32.04 3.20
N MET A 423 7.68 -31.41 4.31
CA MET A 423 6.85 -32.05 5.33
C MET A 423 5.48 -32.46 4.78
N SER A 424 4.88 -31.60 3.96
CA SER A 424 3.56 -31.83 3.37
C SER A 424 3.59 -33.00 2.38
N THR A 425 4.59 -33.04 1.50
CA THR A 425 4.74 -34.18 0.57
C THR A 425 5.06 -35.48 1.30
N ALA A 426 5.91 -35.45 2.33
CA ALA A 426 6.20 -36.62 3.15
C ALA A 426 4.98 -37.15 3.92
N GLN A 427 4.02 -36.30 4.26
CA GLN A 427 2.75 -36.67 4.89
C GLN A 427 1.65 -37.05 3.88
N GLY A 428 1.99 -37.16 2.58
CA GLY A 428 1.05 -37.58 1.55
C GLY A 428 0.01 -36.51 1.17
N LYS A 429 0.25 -35.23 1.49
CA LYS A 429 -0.59 -34.13 1.01
C LYS A 429 -0.44 -34.04 -0.52
N THR A 430 -1.56 -33.92 -1.23
CA THR A 430 -1.59 -33.89 -2.70
C THR A 430 -2.03 -32.56 -3.27
N LYS A 431 -2.55 -31.65 -2.44
CA LYS A 431 -3.05 -30.33 -2.82
C LYS A 431 -2.37 -29.22 -2.02
N LEU A 432 -2.12 -28.09 -2.65
CA LEU A 432 -1.50 -26.92 -2.02
C LEU A 432 -2.30 -25.65 -2.29
N ILE A 433 -2.61 -24.90 -1.23
CA ILE A 433 -3.17 -23.55 -1.32
C ILE A 433 -2.07 -22.55 -0.99
N PHE A 434 -1.80 -21.62 -1.91
CA PHE A 434 -1.11 -20.37 -1.63
C PHE A 434 -2.16 -19.33 -1.22
N ASP A 435 -2.32 -19.10 0.08
CA ASP A 435 -3.18 -18.02 0.60
C ASP A 435 -2.39 -16.71 0.63
N LEU A 436 -2.64 -15.89 -0.40
CA LEU A 436 -1.95 -14.63 -0.71
C LEU A 436 -2.86 -13.41 -0.46
N ARG A 437 -3.98 -13.60 0.26
CA ARG A 437 -4.90 -12.51 0.63
C ARG A 437 -4.18 -11.44 1.45
N GLY A 438 -4.44 -10.18 1.16
CA GLY A 438 -3.84 -9.03 1.85
C GLY A 438 -2.33 -8.84 1.62
N ASN A 439 -1.67 -9.64 0.77
CA ASN A 439 -0.23 -9.59 0.60
C ASN A 439 0.21 -8.46 -0.34
N GLY A 440 0.61 -7.32 0.21
CA GLY A 440 1.14 -6.21 -0.57
C GLY A 440 2.61 -6.30 -0.97
N GLY A 441 3.25 -7.46 -0.80
CA GLY A 441 4.63 -7.71 -1.22
C GLY A 441 5.67 -7.67 -0.10
N GLY A 442 6.89 -7.22 -0.44
CA GLY A 442 8.06 -7.24 0.44
C GLY A 442 9.36 -7.43 -0.35
N ASN A 443 10.19 -8.40 0.05
CA ASN A 443 11.46 -8.67 -0.61
C ASN A 443 11.22 -9.36 -1.97
N ALA A 444 11.36 -8.63 -3.08
CA ALA A 444 11.09 -9.12 -4.45
C ALA A 444 11.71 -10.50 -4.77
N ILE A 445 12.92 -10.76 -4.25
CA ILE A 445 13.63 -12.03 -4.47
C ILE A 445 12.86 -13.26 -3.96
N LEU A 446 12.07 -13.11 -2.89
CA LEU A 446 11.29 -14.20 -2.31
C LEU A 446 10.11 -14.62 -3.20
N GLY A 447 9.64 -13.74 -4.10
CA GLY A 447 8.64 -14.10 -5.10
C GLY A 447 9.18 -15.09 -6.13
N TYR A 448 10.39 -14.83 -6.64
CA TYR A 448 11.11 -15.75 -7.54
C TYR A 448 11.46 -17.07 -6.83
N ASP A 449 11.93 -17.01 -5.59
CA ASP A 449 12.22 -18.19 -4.78
C ASP A 449 10.98 -19.06 -4.55
N SER A 450 9.85 -18.46 -4.18
CA SER A 450 8.60 -19.18 -3.92
C SER A 450 8.12 -19.96 -5.14
N PHE A 451 8.26 -19.40 -6.35
CA PHE A 451 7.98 -20.12 -7.59
C PHE A 451 8.90 -21.34 -7.74
N LYS A 452 10.22 -21.16 -7.55
CA LYS A 452 11.21 -22.24 -7.65
C LYS A 452 11.06 -23.31 -6.57
N GLN A 453 10.46 -23.01 -5.43
CA GLN A 453 10.17 -24.01 -4.38
C GLN A 453 9.14 -25.06 -4.82
N VAL A 454 8.20 -24.68 -5.70
CA VAL A 454 7.17 -25.59 -6.24
C VAL A 454 7.42 -26.03 -7.68
N PHE A 455 8.28 -25.32 -8.42
CA PHE A 455 8.75 -25.68 -9.76
C PHE A 455 10.30 -25.62 -9.83
N PRO A 456 11.02 -26.51 -9.13
CA PRO A 456 12.48 -26.41 -8.95
C PRO A 456 13.31 -26.74 -10.20
N GLN A 457 12.74 -27.40 -11.20
CA GLN A 457 13.42 -27.95 -12.37
C GLN A 457 14.17 -26.87 -13.16
N ALA A 458 15.28 -27.25 -13.80
CA ALA A 458 16.17 -26.29 -14.49
C ALA A 458 15.50 -25.59 -15.69
N ASP A 459 14.53 -26.24 -16.35
CA ASP A 459 13.73 -25.66 -17.44
C ASP A 459 12.64 -24.69 -16.95
N GLN A 460 12.39 -24.64 -15.65
CA GLN A 460 11.48 -23.70 -14.98
C GLN A 460 12.25 -22.47 -14.48
N ASP A 461 12.96 -21.80 -15.39
CA ASP A 461 13.65 -20.55 -15.11
C ASP A 461 12.63 -19.37 -15.01
N PRO A 462 12.63 -18.59 -13.91
CA PRO A 462 11.69 -17.48 -13.75
C PRO A 462 11.97 -16.39 -14.79
N PHE A 463 10.93 -15.95 -15.53
CA PHE A 463 11.10 -14.91 -16.55
C PHE A 463 11.49 -13.58 -15.94
N GLY A 464 10.62 -12.99 -15.11
CA GLY A 464 10.91 -11.73 -14.40
C GLY A 464 11.37 -10.59 -15.30
N GLY A 465 10.76 -10.45 -16.48
CA GLY A 465 11.10 -9.38 -17.41
C GLY A 465 10.73 -8.01 -16.84
N THR A 466 11.67 -7.07 -16.84
CA THR A 466 11.48 -5.74 -16.28
C THR A 466 12.12 -4.67 -17.15
N ARG A 467 11.81 -3.40 -16.93
CA ARG A 467 12.52 -2.28 -17.58
C ARG A 467 12.46 -1.03 -16.72
N TYR A 468 13.37 -0.10 -16.98
CA TYR A 468 13.29 1.25 -16.43
C TYR A 468 12.74 2.21 -17.48
N ARG A 469 12.10 3.29 -17.02
CA ARG A 469 11.93 4.49 -17.84
C ARG A 469 13.30 5.11 -18.10
N ALA A 470 13.63 5.35 -19.36
CA ALA A 470 14.88 5.98 -19.75
C ALA A 470 14.81 7.49 -19.47
N SER A 471 15.72 7.99 -18.65
CA SER A 471 15.82 9.41 -18.29
C SER A 471 17.26 9.90 -18.38
N GLU A 472 17.46 11.22 -18.40
CA GLU A 472 18.79 11.82 -18.36
C GLU A 472 19.54 11.37 -17.11
N ALA A 473 18.90 11.46 -15.94
CA ALA A 473 19.49 11.05 -14.68
C ALA A 473 19.87 9.56 -14.65
N LEU A 474 19.00 8.65 -15.13
CA LEU A 474 19.33 7.23 -15.22
C LEU A 474 20.51 6.98 -16.17
N ASN A 475 20.58 7.68 -17.29
CA ASN A 475 21.69 7.55 -18.24
C ASN A 475 23.04 7.95 -17.60
N GLN A 476 23.06 9.05 -16.85
CA GLN A 476 24.27 9.47 -16.13
C GLN A 476 24.67 8.46 -15.06
N VAL A 477 23.70 7.98 -14.27
CA VAL A 477 23.94 6.97 -13.23
C VAL A 477 24.50 5.68 -13.85
N GLY A 478 23.96 5.18 -14.95
CA GLY A 478 24.47 3.98 -15.61
C GLY A 478 25.88 4.14 -16.16
N LYS A 479 26.19 5.28 -16.80
CA LYS A 479 27.55 5.57 -17.30
C LYS A 479 28.59 5.62 -16.18
N ILE A 480 28.31 6.33 -15.10
CA ILE A 480 29.28 6.46 -14.00
C ILE A 480 29.43 5.16 -13.20
N THR A 481 28.38 4.35 -13.11
CA THR A 481 28.44 3.04 -12.44
C THR A 481 29.18 1.99 -13.29
N GLN A 482 29.05 2.05 -14.62
CA GLN A 482 29.93 1.33 -15.54
C GLN A 482 31.40 1.72 -15.31
N ASP A 483 31.70 3.03 -15.28
CA ASP A 483 33.08 3.49 -15.06
C ASP A 483 33.61 3.06 -13.69
N PHE A 484 32.76 3.05 -12.65
CA PHE A 484 33.13 2.59 -11.31
C PHE A 484 33.49 1.10 -11.32
N ALA A 485 32.69 0.27 -11.97
CA ALA A 485 32.96 -1.16 -12.09
C ALA A 485 34.24 -1.46 -12.89
N LEU A 486 34.61 -0.57 -13.81
CA LEU A 486 35.86 -0.65 -14.59
C LEU A 486 37.08 -0.05 -13.87
N GLY A 487 36.94 0.49 -12.66
CA GLY A 487 38.05 1.10 -11.93
C GLY A 487 38.48 2.47 -12.47
N LYS A 488 37.60 3.15 -13.23
CA LYS A 488 37.94 4.36 -14.01
C LYS A 488 37.51 5.68 -13.36
N THR A 489 36.83 5.63 -12.23
CA THR A 489 36.24 6.83 -11.62
C THR A 489 37.27 7.66 -10.85
N TYR A 490 36.99 8.94 -10.70
CA TYR A 490 37.87 9.89 -10.01
C TYR A 490 38.24 9.42 -8.60
N VAL A 491 37.26 8.93 -7.85
CA VAL A 491 37.43 8.49 -6.46
C VAL A 491 38.28 7.22 -6.33
N GLN A 492 38.33 6.37 -7.35
CA GLN A 492 39.20 5.17 -7.35
C GLN A 492 40.67 5.53 -7.59
N GLY A 493 40.92 6.59 -8.37
CA GLY A 493 42.27 7.16 -8.55
C GLY A 493 42.72 8.10 -7.43
N ASN A 494 41.81 8.52 -6.55
CA ASN A 494 42.07 9.49 -5.48
C ASN A 494 41.48 9.02 -4.13
N ARG A 495 42.29 8.35 -3.33
CA ARG A 495 41.88 7.81 -2.02
C ARG A 495 41.38 8.90 -1.05
N THR A 496 41.95 10.10 -1.10
CA THR A 496 41.51 11.22 -0.26
C THR A 496 40.08 11.60 -0.62
N ALA A 497 39.80 11.81 -1.91
CA ALA A 497 38.45 12.12 -2.38
C ALA A 497 37.45 11.00 -2.05
N PHE A 498 37.86 9.73 -2.17
CA PHE A 498 37.02 8.62 -1.77
C PHE A 498 36.62 8.70 -0.29
N VAL A 499 37.59 8.89 0.61
CA VAL A 499 37.32 8.97 2.07
C VAL A 499 36.50 10.22 2.41
N GLU A 500 36.76 11.36 1.77
CA GLU A 500 36.00 12.60 2.00
C GLU A 500 34.53 12.46 1.60
N ASN A 501 34.28 11.83 0.45
CA ASN A 501 32.94 11.68 -0.11
C ASN A 501 32.16 10.54 0.58
N PHE A 502 32.77 9.37 0.75
CA PHE A 502 32.09 8.14 1.14
C PHE A 502 32.37 7.69 2.59
N ASN A 503 33.28 8.37 3.29
CA ASN A 503 33.61 8.09 4.68
C ASN A 503 33.93 6.59 4.93
N THR A 504 33.04 5.86 5.59
CA THR A 504 33.20 4.44 5.95
C THR A 504 32.65 3.47 4.92
N ILE A 505 32.01 3.94 3.86
CA ILE A 505 31.44 3.09 2.80
C ILE A 505 32.57 2.51 1.96
N THR A 506 32.44 1.24 1.62
CA THR A 506 33.39 0.47 0.83
C THR A 506 33.01 0.41 -0.66
N ASP A 507 33.99 0.09 -1.52
CA ASP A 507 33.73 -0.15 -2.95
C ASP A 507 32.65 -1.22 -3.17
N ARG A 508 32.63 -2.25 -2.32
CA ARG A 508 31.63 -3.32 -2.37
C ARG A 508 30.23 -2.79 -2.09
N GLU A 509 30.08 -1.91 -1.10
CA GLU A 509 28.79 -1.29 -0.80
C GLU A 509 28.33 -0.38 -1.95
N ILE A 510 29.23 0.40 -2.55
CA ILE A 510 28.91 1.20 -3.75
C ILE A 510 28.40 0.32 -4.89
N ILE A 511 29.07 -0.82 -5.16
CA ILE A 511 28.61 -1.81 -6.15
C ILE A 511 27.21 -2.32 -5.79
N LEU A 512 26.97 -2.72 -4.54
CA LEU A 512 25.67 -3.24 -4.12
C LEU A 512 24.54 -2.20 -4.23
N PHE A 513 24.80 -0.92 -3.91
CA PHE A 513 23.82 0.15 -4.07
C PHE A 513 23.48 0.43 -5.54
N THR A 514 24.44 0.21 -6.44
CA THR A 514 24.34 0.63 -7.84
C THR A 514 24.21 -0.51 -8.84
N ALA A 515 24.26 -1.77 -8.39
CA ALA A 515 24.25 -2.96 -9.26
C ALA A 515 23.04 -3.00 -10.21
N GLY A 516 21.86 -2.57 -9.75
CA GLY A 516 20.67 -2.50 -10.60
C GLY A 516 20.78 -1.56 -11.81
N PHE A 517 21.71 -0.60 -11.78
CA PHE A 517 22.00 0.35 -12.86
C PHE A 517 23.28 0.01 -13.63
N ASN A 518 23.96 -1.08 -13.29
CA ASN A 518 25.14 -1.55 -14.02
C ASN A 518 24.76 -2.73 -14.91
N PHE A 519 25.04 -2.60 -16.21
CA PHE A 519 24.71 -3.61 -17.22
C PHE A 519 25.33 -4.97 -16.95
N GLN A 520 26.47 -5.04 -16.26
CA GLN A 520 27.17 -6.30 -15.96
C GLN A 520 26.40 -7.22 -15.00
N HIS A 521 25.47 -6.65 -14.23
CA HIS A 521 24.66 -7.37 -13.25
C HIS A 521 23.22 -7.63 -13.76
N ASN A 522 22.94 -7.35 -15.03
CA ASN A 522 21.64 -7.58 -15.65
C ASN A 522 21.80 -8.48 -16.88
N LEU A 523 20.76 -9.27 -17.16
CA LEU A 523 20.66 -10.07 -18.38
C LEU A 523 19.60 -9.47 -19.30
N ASP A 524 19.69 -9.76 -20.58
CA ASP A 524 18.64 -9.44 -21.55
C ASP A 524 17.46 -10.41 -21.47
N VAL A 525 16.49 -10.25 -22.38
CA VAL A 525 15.28 -11.07 -22.43
C VAL A 525 15.57 -12.56 -22.65
N ASP A 526 16.68 -12.89 -23.31
CA ASP A 526 17.11 -14.24 -23.68
C ASP A 526 18.06 -14.87 -22.63
N ASN A 527 18.26 -14.21 -21.48
CA ASN A 527 19.22 -14.56 -20.43
C ASN A 527 20.70 -14.39 -20.83
N GLU A 528 21.00 -13.59 -21.86
CA GLU A 528 22.38 -13.29 -22.24
C GLU A 528 22.90 -12.03 -21.56
N ALA A 529 24.21 -11.97 -21.33
CA ALA A 529 24.84 -10.82 -20.71
C ALA A 529 24.92 -9.63 -21.69
N PHE A 530 24.60 -8.44 -21.21
CA PHE A 530 24.86 -7.22 -21.98
C PHE A 530 26.37 -6.97 -22.12
N THR A 531 26.78 -6.39 -23.25
CA THR A 531 28.19 -6.09 -23.57
C THR A 531 28.57 -4.64 -23.28
N SER A 532 27.59 -3.73 -23.19
CA SER A 532 27.80 -2.33 -22.81
C SER A 532 26.56 -1.68 -22.18
N TRP A 533 26.74 -0.53 -21.53
CA TRP A 533 25.63 0.29 -21.03
C TRP A 533 24.67 0.71 -22.13
N GLU A 534 25.17 1.10 -23.31
CA GLU A 534 24.33 1.52 -24.44
C GLU A 534 23.41 0.40 -24.92
N GLN A 535 23.89 -0.85 -24.88
CA GLN A 535 23.07 -2.01 -25.24
C GLN A 535 21.92 -2.21 -24.25
N MET A 536 22.17 -2.08 -22.94
CA MET A 536 21.13 -2.21 -21.90
C MET A 536 20.16 -1.02 -21.90
N PHE A 537 20.68 0.21 -21.96
CA PHE A 537 19.91 1.45 -21.81
C PHE A 537 18.97 1.73 -23.00
N GLY A 538 19.32 1.28 -24.21
CA GLY A 538 18.59 1.66 -25.42
C GLY A 538 18.63 3.18 -25.63
N PRO A 539 17.51 3.86 -25.93
CA PRO A 539 16.18 3.44 -25.51
C PRO A 539 15.30 2.84 -26.60
N GLU A 540 14.25 2.14 -26.17
CA GLU A 540 13.09 1.80 -26.98
C GLU A 540 12.00 2.89 -26.81
N ASP A 541 11.44 3.39 -27.93
CA ASP A 541 10.34 4.35 -27.92
C ASP A 541 8.99 3.61 -27.84
N ILE A 542 8.27 3.77 -26.73
CA ILE A 542 7.02 3.06 -26.43
C ILE A 542 6.02 4.04 -25.82
N ASN A 543 4.80 4.08 -26.37
CA ASN A 543 3.71 4.92 -25.86
C ASN A 543 4.07 6.41 -25.67
N GLY A 544 4.92 6.96 -26.54
CA GLY A 544 5.36 8.36 -26.47
C GLY A 544 6.41 8.66 -25.39
N ASP A 545 7.06 7.64 -24.83
CA ASP A 545 8.14 7.76 -23.86
C ASP A 545 9.27 6.77 -24.18
N GLN A 546 10.38 6.86 -23.45
CA GLN A 546 11.59 6.10 -23.70
C GLN A 546 11.89 5.13 -22.56
N PHE A 547 12.35 3.93 -22.90
CA PHE A 547 12.61 2.87 -21.94
C PHE A 547 13.91 2.13 -22.22
N THR A 548 14.47 1.48 -21.20
CA THR A 548 15.55 0.52 -21.40
C THR A 548 15.08 -0.70 -22.20
N GLN A 549 16.02 -1.50 -22.68
CA GLN A 549 15.70 -2.86 -23.14
C GLN A 549 14.99 -3.65 -22.03
N THR A 550 14.36 -4.77 -22.38
CA THR A 550 13.84 -5.71 -21.37
C THR A 550 15.01 -6.37 -20.65
N LEU A 551 14.94 -6.36 -19.33
CA LEU A 551 15.97 -6.77 -18.40
C LEU A 551 15.49 -7.96 -17.57
N ARG A 552 16.39 -8.86 -17.24
CA ARG A 552 16.18 -9.99 -16.32
C ARG A 552 17.25 -9.98 -15.23
N TYR A 553 16.89 -10.47 -14.05
CA TYR A 553 17.86 -10.68 -12.98
C TYR A 553 18.84 -11.79 -13.36
N ASN A 554 20.10 -11.61 -12.99
CA ASN A 554 21.09 -12.68 -13.01
C ASN A 554 21.07 -13.40 -11.65
N PHE A 555 20.29 -14.47 -11.52
CA PHE A 555 20.24 -15.24 -10.26
C PHE A 555 21.56 -15.96 -9.92
N SER A 556 22.50 -16.04 -10.87
CA SER A 556 23.85 -16.55 -10.65
C SER A 556 24.87 -15.46 -10.27
N ASP A 557 24.39 -14.25 -9.96
CA ASP A 557 25.20 -13.10 -9.55
C ASP A 557 24.51 -12.34 -8.40
N GLU A 558 24.96 -12.54 -7.16
CA GLU A 558 24.31 -11.99 -5.96
C GLU A 558 24.09 -10.46 -5.97
N PRO A 559 25.02 -9.62 -6.47
CA PRO A 559 24.80 -8.19 -6.68
C PRO A 559 23.54 -7.85 -7.50
N SER A 560 23.17 -8.68 -8.48
CA SER A 560 22.00 -8.45 -9.35
C SER A 560 20.71 -8.27 -8.56
N TYR A 561 20.55 -8.99 -7.45
CA TYR A 561 19.39 -8.94 -6.58
C TYR A 561 19.69 -8.41 -5.17
N THR A 562 20.93 -8.00 -4.87
CA THR A 562 21.33 -7.28 -3.65
C THR A 562 21.15 -8.03 -2.31
N TYR A 563 21.04 -9.37 -2.33
CA TYR A 563 21.03 -10.21 -1.12
C TYR A 563 22.28 -11.10 -1.07
N THR A 564 23.35 -10.60 -0.44
CA THR A 564 24.61 -11.34 -0.33
C THR A 564 24.44 -12.60 0.53
N GLY A 565 24.94 -13.74 0.05
CA GLY A 565 24.85 -15.04 0.72
C GLY A 565 23.48 -15.73 0.64
N PHE A 566 22.50 -15.15 -0.06
CA PHE A 566 21.24 -15.79 -0.40
C PHE A 566 21.32 -16.38 -1.81
N SER A 567 20.71 -17.53 -2.05
CA SER A 567 20.61 -18.11 -3.39
C SER A 567 19.18 -18.54 -3.67
N VAL A 568 18.60 -18.11 -4.80
CA VAL A 568 17.29 -18.60 -5.25
C VAL A 568 17.38 -20.11 -5.49
N ILE A 569 16.32 -20.86 -5.15
CA ILE A 569 16.24 -22.30 -5.44
C ILE A 569 16.57 -22.57 -6.93
N GLY A 570 17.55 -23.44 -7.17
CA GLY A 570 18.03 -23.79 -8.51
C GLY A 570 19.25 -23.00 -9.00
N PHE A 571 19.76 -22.05 -8.24
CA PHE A 571 20.92 -21.23 -8.59
C PHE A 571 21.99 -21.25 -7.49
N LEU A 572 23.24 -20.95 -7.85
CA LEU A 572 24.38 -20.84 -6.93
C LEU A 572 24.43 -22.01 -5.92
N ASN A 573 24.39 -21.71 -4.62
CA ASN A 573 24.47 -22.71 -3.54
C ASN A 573 23.26 -23.66 -3.50
N ASN A 574 22.16 -23.32 -4.18
CA ASN A 574 20.94 -24.13 -4.28
C ASN A 574 20.77 -24.80 -5.66
N THR A 575 21.81 -24.87 -6.49
CA THR A 575 21.74 -25.52 -7.83
C THR A 575 21.29 -26.98 -7.77
N ASN A 576 21.67 -27.70 -6.71
CA ASN A 576 21.30 -29.11 -6.49
C ASN A 576 19.78 -29.32 -6.34
N GLU A 577 19.03 -28.28 -5.95
CA GLU A 577 17.58 -28.37 -5.80
C GLU A 577 16.85 -28.57 -7.12
N THR A 578 17.50 -28.30 -8.27
CA THR A 578 16.94 -28.62 -9.61
C THR A 578 16.68 -30.12 -9.80
N ALA A 579 17.35 -30.98 -9.03
CA ALA A 579 17.14 -32.43 -9.01
C ALA A 579 15.99 -32.87 -8.06
N THR A 580 15.44 -31.97 -7.26
CA THR A 580 14.32 -32.28 -6.35
C THR A 580 13.05 -32.52 -7.18
N PRO A 581 12.31 -33.63 -6.97
CA PRO A 581 11.04 -33.85 -7.66
C PRO A 581 10.06 -32.70 -7.40
N GLN A 582 9.30 -32.32 -8.43
CA GLN A 582 8.25 -31.31 -8.29
C GLN A 582 7.25 -31.74 -7.19
N PRO A 583 7.04 -30.94 -6.13
CA PRO A 583 6.30 -31.38 -4.95
C PRO A 583 4.79 -31.55 -5.20
N PHE A 584 4.21 -30.71 -6.08
CA PHE A 584 2.80 -30.74 -6.45
C PHE A 584 2.66 -30.45 -7.93
N LYS A 585 1.71 -31.09 -8.62
CA LYS A 585 1.34 -30.72 -9.99
C LYS A 585 0.66 -29.35 -10.01
N ALA A 586 0.83 -28.57 -11.09
CA ALA A 586 0.21 -27.25 -11.21
C ALA A 586 -1.33 -27.28 -11.02
N GLU A 587 -2.00 -28.30 -11.56
CA GLU A 587 -3.46 -28.50 -11.41
C GLU A 587 -3.93 -28.72 -9.96
N ASN A 588 -3.01 -29.12 -9.08
CA ASN A 588 -3.22 -29.37 -7.65
C ASN A 588 -2.75 -28.21 -6.76
N ILE A 589 -2.30 -27.10 -7.36
CA ILE A 589 -1.97 -25.86 -6.66
C ILE A 589 -3.06 -24.84 -6.99
N VAL A 590 -3.46 -24.04 -6.00
CA VAL A 590 -4.32 -22.87 -6.23
C VAL A 590 -3.78 -21.66 -5.47
N MET A 591 -3.84 -20.49 -6.11
CA MET A 591 -3.65 -19.20 -5.46
C MET A 591 -4.98 -18.63 -5.00
N LEU A 592 -5.08 -18.28 -3.72
CA LEU A 592 -6.23 -17.57 -3.14
C LEU A 592 -5.85 -16.11 -2.93
N HIS A 593 -6.63 -15.21 -3.52
CA HIS A 593 -6.49 -13.76 -3.37
C HIS A 593 -7.81 -13.09 -2.99
N ASP A 594 -7.70 -11.88 -2.44
CA ASP A 594 -8.77 -10.92 -2.20
C ASP A 594 -8.59 -9.64 -3.03
N GLY A 595 -7.72 -9.68 -4.05
CA GLY A 595 -7.38 -8.54 -4.89
C GLY A 595 -6.18 -7.72 -4.37
N MET A 596 -5.89 -7.73 -3.07
CA MET A 596 -4.87 -6.86 -2.45
C MET A 596 -3.41 -7.34 -2.66
N CYS A 597 -3.20 -8.22 -3.64
CA CYS A 597 -1.87 -8.71 -4.01
C CYS A 597 -1.12 -7.59 -4.74
N SER A 598 0.00 -7.13 -4.18
CA SER A 598 0.86 -6.07 -4.75
C SER A 598 2.34 -6.45 -4.72
N SER A 599 3.15 -5.76 -5.53
CA SER A 599 4.61 -5.86 -5.56
C SER A 599 5.09 -7.31 -5.71
N THR A 600 5.91 -7.83 -4.78
CA THR A 600 6.40 -9.23 -4.80
C THR A 600 5.29 -10.27 -4.94
N CYS A 601 4.10 -10.04 -4.38
CA CYS A 601 2.98 -10.95 -4.54
C CYS A 601 2.57 -11.09 -6.02
N THR A 602 2.62 -9.99 -6.78
CA THR A 602 2.32 -10.01 -8.22
C THR A 602 3.38 -10.74 -9.02
N ILE A 603 4.66 -10.68 -8.61
CA ILE A 603 5.76 -11.42 -9.25
C ILE A 603 5.48 -12.92 -9.12
N VAL A 604 5.30 -13.43 -7.90
CA VAL A 604 5.03 -14.86 -7.71
C VAL A 604 3.75 -15.29 -8.41
N SER A 605 2.72 -14.43 -8.43
CA SER A 605 1.45 -14.73 -9.07
C SER A 605 1.57 -14.78 -10.61
N GLU A 606 2.34 -13.88 -11.23
CA GLU A 606 2.66 -13.93 -12.67
C GLU A 606 3.41 -15.22 -13.02
N LEU A 607 4.41 -15.61 -12.22
CA LEU A 607 5.18 -16.83 -12.45
C LEU A 607 4.31 -18.08 -12.29
N LEU A 608 3.55 -18.19 -11.20
CA LEU A 608 2.69 -19.34 -10.93
C LEU A 608 1.55 -19.45 -11.96
N LYS A 609 0.88 -18.33 -12.28
CA LYS A 609 -0.24 -18.32 -13.23
C LYS A 609 0.23 -18.50 -14.67
N ASN A 610 1.08 -17.60 -15.15
CA ASN A 610 1.34 -17.44 -16.58
C ASN A 610 2.52 -18.30 -17.06
N GLN A 611 3.48 -18.66 -16.19
CA GLN A 611 4.51 -19.65 -16.56
C GLN A 611 4.12 -21.08 -16.21
N ALA A 612 3.50 -21.32 -15.05
CA ALA A 612 3.21 -22.68 -14.58
C ALA A 612 1.74 -23.13 -14.70
N GLY A 613 0.81 -22.25 -15.07
CA GLY A 613 -0.60 -22.62 -15.24
C GLY A 613 -1.33 -22.92 -13.93
N VAL A 614 -0.88 -22.37 -12.80
CA VAL A 614 -1.56 -22.48 -11.51
C VAL A 614 -2.83 -21.63 -11.52
N ARG A 615 -3.95 -22.24 -11.16
CA ARG A 615 -5.27 -21.60 -11.14
C ARG A 615 -5.44 -20.65 -9.95
N THR A 616 -6.34 -19.69 -10.10
CA THR A 616 -6.58 -18.63 -9.11
C THR A 616 -8.03 -18.57 -8.66
N ILE A 617 -8.26 -18.40 -7.35
CA ILE A 617 -9.53 -17.96 -6.77
C ILE A 617 -9.40 -16.53 -6.25
N ALA A 618 -10.33 -15.66 -6.63
CA ALA A 618 -10.54 -14.37 -5.99
C ALA A 618 -11.76 -14.43 -5.04
N ILE A 619 -11.65 -13.89 -3.82
CA ILE A 619 -12.77 -13.77 -2.88
C ILE A 619 -13.20 -12.32 -2.66
N GLY A 620 -14.51 -12.07 -2.67
CA GLY A 620 -15.11 -10.77 -2.41
C GLY A 620 -15.43 -9.98 -3.69
N GLY A 621 -15.11 -8.69 -3.66
CA GLY A 621 -15.44 -7.70 -4.69
C GLY A 621 -16.82 -7.08 -4.52
N GLN A 622 -17.17 -6.15 -5.42
CA GLN A 622 -18.46 -5.45 -5.44
C GLN A 622 -19.64 -6.44 -5.54
N PRO A 623 -20.84 -6.08 -5.04
CA PRO A 623 -22.03 -6.92 -5.06
C PRO A 623 -22.63 -7.04 -6.48
N LYS A 624 -21.85 -7.60 -7.41
CA LYS A 624 -22.19 -7.83 -8.80
C LYS A 624 -21.71 -9.22 -9.23
N PHE A 625 -22.43 -9.84 -10.16
CA PHE A 625 -21.98 -11.07 -10.83
C PHE A 625 -20.82 -10.79 -11.79
N GLY A 626 -20.14 -11.85 -12.22
CA GLY A 626 -19.01 -11.76 -13.15
C GLY A 626 -17.63 -11.94 -12.52
N PRO A 627 -16.56 -11.85 -13.32
CA PRO A 627 -15.20 -12.11 -12.88
C PRO A 627 -14.69 -11.01 -11.93
N MET A 628 -13.60 -11.34 -11.25
CA MET A 628 -12.78 -10.42 -10.46
C MET A 628 -11.33 -10.82 -10.70
N GLN A 629 -10.40 -9.87 -10.78
CA GLN A 629 -8.98 -10.18 -10.85
C GLN A 629 -8.44 -10.56 -9.47
N GLY A 630 -7.55 -11.55 -9.43
CA GLY A 630 -6.87 -11.92 -8.19
C GLY A 630 -5.85 -10.86 -7.74
N ILE A 631 -5.31 -10.10 -8.70
CA ILE A 631 -4.26 -9.10 -8.50
C ILE A 631 -4.84 -7.74 -8.91
N GLY A 632 -5.15 -6.90 -7.94
CA GLY A 632 -5.69 -5.57 -8.15
C GLY A 632 -4.84 -4.45 -7.57
N GLY A 633 -3.69 -4.75 -6.94
CA GLY A 633 -2.70 -3.75 -6.56
C GLY A 633 -1.51 -3.68 -7.51
N THR A 634 -0.52 -2.86 -7.16
CA THR A 634 0.64 -2.57 -8.01
C THR A 634 1.36 -3.83 -8.49
N LYS A 635 1.45 -4.01 -9.82
CA LYS A 635 2.20 -5.09 -10.48
C LYS A 635 3.64 -4.71 -10.86
N GLY A 636 4.08 -3.50 -10.51
CA GLY A 636 5.48 -3.08 -10.57
C GLY A 636 6.46 -4.05 -9.89
N ALA A 637 7.60 -4.32 -10.54
CA ALA A 637 8.57 -5.33 -10.10
C ALA A 637 9.56 -4.82 -9.04
N GLN A 638 9.70 -3.50 -8.89
CA GLN A 638 10.60 -2.90 -7.91
C GLN A 638 10.16 -1.50 -7.53
N SER A 639 10.14 -1.20 -6.24
CA SER A 639 9.89 0.14 -5.71
C SER A 639 11.15 0.75 -5.11
N PHE A 640 11.32 2.06 -5.22
CA PHE A 640 12.27 2.82 -4.40
C PHE A 640 11.54 3.90 -3.61
N ASN A 641 11.94 4.08 -2.37
CA ASN A 641 11.55 5.27 -1.62
C ASN A 641 12.30 6.50 -2.17
N TYR A 642 11.83 7.69 -1.84
CA TYR A 642 12.50 8.91 -2.30
C TYR A 642 13.95 9.04 -1.80
N ASP A 643 14.25 8.61 -0.58
CA ASP A 643 15.61 8.59 -0.06
C ASP A 643 16.52 7.57 -0.79
N ASP A 644 15.98 6.42 -1.20
CA ASP A 644 16.73 5.45 -2.00
C ASP A 644 17.19 6.02 -3.36
N VAL A 645 16.33 6.81 -4.00
CA VAL A 645 16.66 7.52 -5.25
C VAL A 645 17.72 8.60 -4.98
N GLN A 646 17.54 9.40 -3.92
CA GLN A 646 18.49 10.46 -3.57
C GLN A 646 19.88 9.91 -3.24
N ILE A 647 19.97 8.85 -2.42
CA ILE A 647 21.23 8.24 -2.02
C ILE A 647 21.99 7.72 -3.25
N ARG A 648 21.30 7.07 -4.19
CA ARG A 648 21.94 6.56 -5.41
C ARG A 648 22.36 7.67 -6.36
N ALA A 649 21.58 8.73 -6.47
CA ALA A 649 21.96 9.94 -7.20
C ALA A 649 23.20 10.60 -6.58
N GLN A 650 23.27 10.68 -5.24
CA GLN A 650 24.44 11.19 -4.53
C GLN A 650 25.68 10.32 -4.73
N ILE A 651 25.55 8.99 -4.62
CA ILE A 651 26.66 8.06 -4.89
C ILE A 651 27.20 8.28 -6.30
N ALA A 652 26.33 8.33 -7.31
CA ALA A 652 26.72 8.61 -8.68
C ALA A 652 27.42 9.98 -8.83
N TYR A 653 26.84 11.03 -8.24
CA TYR A 653 27.39 12.39 -8.28
C TYR A 653 28.80 12.47 -7.67
N PHE A 654 28.99 11.91 -6.46
CA PHE A 654 30.25 11.98 -5.73
C PHE A 654 31.34 11.02 -6.25
N THR A 655 30.98 10.06 -7.09
CA THR A 655 31.95 9.22 -7.81
C THR A 655 32.62 9.98 -8.97
N GLY A 656 31.97 11.00 -9.53
CA GLY A 656 32.53 11.84 -10.60
C GLY A 656 33.63 12.80 -10.13
N SER A 657 34.41 13.31 -11.10
CA SER A 657 35.40 14.37 -10.87
C SER A 657 34.74 15.71 -10.50
N PRO A 658 35.48 16.68 -9.93
CA PRO A 658 34.95 18.02 -9.68
C PRO A 658 34.35 18.69 -10.92
N GLU A 659 34.92 18.46 -12.11
CA GLU A 659 34.41 18.99 -13.38
C GLU A 659 33.09 18.31 -13.79
N GLN A 660 32.97 17.00 -13.58
CA GLN A 660 31.72 16.27 -13.82
C GLN A 660 30.63 16.70 -12.84
N GLN A 661 30.97 16.83 -11.55
CA GLN A 661 30.07 17.36 -10.53
C GLN A 661 29.56 18.76 -10.90
N ALA A 662 30.47 19.66 -11.32
CA ALA A 662 30.11 21.00 -11.75
C ALA A 662 29.14 20.99 -12.95
N SER A 663 29.30 20.06 -13.90
CA SER A 663 28.41 19.96 -15.06
C SER A 663 27.06 19.31 -14.74
N TRP A 664 26.98 18.50 -13.68
CA TRP A 664 25.73 17.86 -13.22
C TRP A 664 24.87 18.73 -12.30
N ASN A 665 25.39 19.82 -11.75
CA ASN A 665 24.65 20.69 -10.81
C ASN A 665 23.28 21.12 -11.32
N ASP A 666 23.20 21.47 -12.60
CA ASP A 666 21.97 21.97 -13.24
C ASP A 666 21.20 20.87 -14.00
N THR A 667 21.66 19.62 -13.97
CA THR A 667 20.96 18.48 -14.59
C THR A 667 20.03 17.79 -13.59
N ASP A 668 19.23 16.84 -14.08
CA ASP A 668 18.29 16.11 -13.21
C ASP A 668 19.05 15.26 -12.20
N LEU A 669 20.24 14.75 -12.53
CA LEU A 669 21.11 14.03 -11.58
C LEU A 669 21.47 14.88 -10.35
N GLY A 670 22.10 16.05 -10.56
CA GLY A 670 22.54 16.90 -9.45
C GLY A 670 21.37 17.46 -8.65
N ARG A 671 20.30 17.88 -9.34
CA ARG A 671 19.08 18.37 -8.68
C ARG A 671 18.40 17.28 -7.86
N THR A 672 18.36 16.04 -8.34
CA THR A 672 17.86 14.90 -7.55
C THR A 672 18.72 14.66 -6.32
N ALA A 673 20.06 14.62 -6.50
CA ALA A 673 21.02 14.36 -5.41
C ALA A 673 20.90 15.36 -4.24
N PHE A 674 20.46 16.60 -4.49
CA PHE A 674 20.40 17.66 -3.49
C PHE A 674 19.01 18.29 -3.29
N ALA A 675 17.95 17.63 -3.76
CA ALA A 675 16.58 18.03 -3.43
C ALA A 675 16.35 18.00 -1.90
N SER A 676 15.55 18.92 -1.41
CA SER A 676 15.43 19.17 0.05
C SER A 676 14.01 19.45 0.49
N GLN A 677 13.20 20.05 -0.37
CA GLN A 677 11.85 20.45 -0.06
C GLN A 677 10.92 19.24 -0.02
N LEU A 678 11.13 18.26 -0.91
CA LEU A 678 10.46 16.95 -0.84
C LEU A 678 10.58 16.34 0.56
N PHE A 679 11.81 16.23 1.06
CA PHE A 679 12.08 15.67 2.39
C PHE A 679 11.56 16.56 3.52
N THR A 680 11.60 17.88 3.35
CA THR A 680 11.07 18.84 4.34
C THR A 680 9.57 18.69 4.53
N ARG A 681 8.82 18.42 3.45
CA ARG A 681 7.35 18.36 3.45
C ARG A 681 6.77 16.95 3.49
N SER A 682 7.61 15.92 3.62
CA SER A 682 7.17 14.53 3.74
C SER A 682 6.99 14.12 5.21
N ALA A 683 6.02 13.25 5.47
CA ALA A 683 5.95 12.53 6.73
C ALA A 683 7.09 11.51 6.84
N TYR A 684 7.43 11.13 8.07
CA TYR A 684 8.51 10.17 8.35
C TYR A 684 8.02 8.97 9.16
N SER A 685 8.53 7.79 8.83
CA SER A 685 8.31 6.55 9.55
C SER A 685 9.62 5.81 9.75
N GLY A 686 9.95 5.45 11.00
CA GLY A 686 11.22 4.77 11.30
C GLY A 686 12.47 5.54 10.84
N GLY A 687 12.40 6.87 10.77
CA GLY A 687 13.50 7.72 10.32
C GLY A 687 13.62 7.89 8.79
N ARG A 688 12.73 7.29 8.01
CA ARG A 688 12.70 7.45 6.54
C ARG A 688 11.51 8.28 6.07
N PRO A 689 11.65 9.07 4.99
CA PRO A 689 10.53 9.75 4.37
C PRO A 689 9.52 8.74 3.85
N ALA A 690 8.23 9.03 3.99
CA ALA A 690 7.15 8.18 3.54
C ALA A 690 6.74 8.54 2.10
N GLY A 691 6.71 7.53 1.24
CA GLY A 691 6.47 7.68 -0.19
C GLY A 691 7.59 7.11 -1.05
N GLY A 692 7.33 6.96 -2.33
CA GLY A 692 8.23 6.34 -3.27
C GLY A 692 7.71 6.35 -4.70
N ILE A 693 8.38 5.55 -5.52
CA ILE A 693 8.09 5.33 -6.93
C ILE A 693 8.17 3.85 -7.29
N ASN A 694 7.37 3.47 -8.28
CA ASN A 694 7.48 2.22 -9.03
C ASN A 694 8.63 2.35 -10.03
N LEU A 695 9.81 1.85 -9.64
CA LEU A 695 11.05 2.02 -10.38
C LEU A 695 11.10 1.15 -11.64
N ARG A 696 10.56 -0.07 -11.59
CA ARG A 696 10.60 -1.01 -12.71
C ARG A 696 9.22 -1.55 -13.05
N ASP A 697 8.85 -1.37 -14.31
CA ASP A 697 7.74 -2.10 -14.91
C ASP A 697 8.02 -3.60 -14.82
N ASN A 698 6.97 -4.39 -14.61
CA ASN A 698 6.99 -5.84 -14.82
C ASN A 698 6.36 -6.15 -16.18
N LEU A 699 6.99 -7.04 -16.95
CA LEU A 699 6.63 -7.35 -18.33
C LEU A 699 6.34 -8.84 -18.50
N ARG A 700 5.33 -9.14 -19.30
CA ARG A 700 4.96 -10.50 -19.65
C ARG A 700 5.93 -11.10 -20.67
N ARG A 701 6.23 -12.39 -20.52
CA ARG A 701 7.03 -13.16 -21.50
C ARG A 701 6.32 -13.15 -22.85
N ASN A 702 7.06 -12.88 -23.92
CA ASN A 702 6.58 -12.87 -25.31
C ASN A 702 5.44 -11.88 -25.60
N ASP A 703 5.30 -10.83 -24.79
CA ASP A 703 4.34 -9.75 -25.05
C ASP A 703 4.95 -8.70 -25.99
N ALA A 704 4.53 -8.74 -27.26
CA ALA A 704 4.97 -7.79 -28.28
C ALA A 704 4.48 -6.35 -28.05
N SER A 705 3.40 -6.15 -27.27
CA SER A 705 2.90 -4.81 -26.93
C SER A 705 3.82 -4.08 -25.96
N LYS A 706 4.59 -4.84 -25.16
CA LYS A 706 5.42 -4.32 -24.06
C LYS A 706 4.63 -3.42 -23.10
N THR A 707 3.35 -3.73 -22.93
CA THR A 707 2.49 -3.10 -21.93
C THR A 707 2.91 -3.58 -20.54
N PRO A 708 3.14 -2.69 -19.57
CA PRO A 708 3.40 -3.11 -18.19
C PRO A 708 2.23 -3.93 -17.66
N LEU A 709 2.52 -4.98 -16.90
CA LEU A 709 1.49 -5.84 -16.29
C LEU A 709 0.47 -5.03 -15.47
N GLU A 710 0.89 -3.88 -14.95
CA GLU A 710 0.06 -2.89 -14.24
C GLU A 710 -1.25 -2.54 -14.97
N PHE A 711 -1.21 -2.51 -16.31
CA PHE A 711 -2.36 -2.13 -17.14
C PHE A 711 -3.06 -3.32 -17.80
N ILE A 712 -2.68 -4.55 -17.43
CA ILE A 712 -3.24 -5.78 -18.00
C ILE A 712 -4.21 -6.40 -17.00
N TYR A 713 -5.50 -6.42 -17.37
CA TYR A 713 -6.53 -7.09 -16.58
C TYR A 713 -6.39 -8.61 -16.62
N GLU A 714 -6.55 -9.25 -15.46
CA GLU A 714 -6.34 -10.68 -15.29
C GLU A 714 -7.37 -11.33 -14.36
N ALA A 715 -8.46 -11.81 -14.93
CA ALA A 715 -9.49 -12.54 -14.18
C ALA A 715 -8.91 -13.76 -13.45
N ALA A 716 -9.39 -13.98 -12.23
CA ALA A 716 -9.26 -15.26 -11.56
C ALA A 716 -10.09 -16.33 -12.28
N ASP A 717 -9.71 -17.60 -12.13
CA ASP A 717 -10.47 -18.73 -12.69
C ASP A 717 -11.85 -18.88 -12.06
N CYS A 718 -11.96 -18.49 -10.79
CA CYS A 718 -13.19 -18.56 -10.02
C CYS A 718 -13.25 -17.39 -9.05
N ARG A 719 -14.43 -16.78 -8.94
CA ARG A 719 -14.74 -15.80 -7.90
C ARG A 719 -15.65 -16.45 -6.86
N MET A 720 -15.48 -16.13 -5.59
CA MET A 720 -16.41 -16.49 -4.51
C MET A 720 -16.73 -15.28 -3.62
N PHE A 721 -17.90 -15.26 -2.99
CA PHE A 721 -18.21 -14.26 -1.96
C PHE A 721 -17.94 -14.80 -0.55
N TYR A 722 -17.61 -13.90 0.38
CA TYR A 722 -17.55 -14.25 1.80
C TYR A 722 -18.94 -14.65 2.30
N THR A 723 -19.02 -15.76 3.03
CA THR A 723 -20.19 -16.11 3.85
C THR A 723 -19.96 -15.71 5.30
N ALA A 724 -21.01 -15.65 6.13
CA ALA A 724 -20.86 -15.26 7.53
C ALA A 724 -19.82 -16.11 8.31
N PRO A 725 -19.77 -17.46 8.19
CA PRO A 725 -18.73 -18.25 8.84
C PRO A 725 -17.31 -17.90 8.37
N MET A 726 -17.14 -17.57 7.08
CA MET A 726 -15.84 -17.21 6.51
C MET A 726 -15.28 -15.89 7.06
N ILE A 727 -16.13 -14.96 7.52
CA ILE A 727 -15.70 -13.67 8.09
C ILE A 727 -14.90 -13.85 9.38
N THR A 728 -15.19 -14.89 10.17
CA THR A 728 -14.58 -15.09 11.49
C THR A 728 -13.73 -16.35 11.62
N ASP A 729 -13.78 -17.24 10.63
CA ASP A 729 -13.02 -18.49 10.63
C ASP A 729 -12.34 -18.72 9.27
N VAL A 730 -11.01 -18.56 9.27
CA VAL A 730 -10.19 -18.74 8.07
C VAL A 730 -10.25 -20.17 7.52
N THR A 731 -10.52 -21.18 8.36
CA THR A 731 -10.64 -22.56 7.89
C THR A 731 -11.85 -22.73 6.97
N GLN A 732 -12.92 -21.96 7.18
CA GLN A 732 -14.08 -21.96 6.29
C GLN A 732 -13.75 -21.34 4.93
N VAL A 733 -12.85 -20.35 4.89
CA VAL A 733 -12.33 -19.79 3.63
C VAL A 733 -11.55 -20.87 2.87
N TRP A 734 -10.61 -21.54 3.54
CA TRP A 734 -9.79 -22.60 2.92
C TRP A 734 -10.64 -23.78 2.45
N LYS A 735 -11.63 -24.24 3.23
CA LYS A 735 -12.59 -25.26 2.80
C LYS A 735 -13.36 -24.80 1.57
N GLY A 736 -13.83 -23.55 1.55
CA GLY A 736 -14.50 -22.95 0.41
C GLY A 736 -13.65 -22.96 -0.88
N VAL A 737 -12.33 -22.78 -0.76
CA VAL A 737 -11.37 -22.95 -1.88
C VAL A 737 -11.31 -24.40 -2.32
N VAL A 738 -11.13 -25.34 -1.39
CA VAL A 738 -11.01 -26.77 -1.71
C VAL A 738 -12.27 -27.27 -2.42
N ASP A 739 -13.44 -26.94 -1.89
CA ASP A 739 -14.73 -27.36 -2.42
C ASP A 739 -14.94 -26.86 -3.85
N ARG A 740 -14.44 -25.67 -4.17
CA ARG A 740 -14.49 -25.09 -5.52
C ARG A 740 -13.47 -25.73 -6.44
N MET A 741 -12.20 -25.80 -6.04
CA MET A 741 -11.10 -26.16 -6.94
C MET A 741 -10.88 -27.63 -7.17
N PHE A 742 -11.15 -28.46 -6.16
CA PHE A 742 -10.67 -29.84 -6.10
C PHE A 742 -11.79 -30.88 -6.00
N SER A 743 -13.06 -30.46 -5.88
CA SER A 743 -14.20 -31.39 -5.88
C SER A 743 -14.41 -32.05 -7.24
N VAL A 744 -14.48 -33.38 -7.26
CA VAL A 744 -14.64 -34.18 -8.49
C VAL A 744 -16.06 -34.05 -9.03
N GLY A 745 -16.19 -33.55 -10.26
CA GLY A 745 -17.44 -33.53 -11.01
C GLY A 745 -17.16 -33.24 -12.49
N SER A 746 -17.75 -34.05 -13.37
CA SER A 746 -17.57 -34.05 -14.83
C SER A 746 -17.90 -32.70 -15.47
N GLY A 747 -16.91 -31.82 -15.56
CA GLY A 747 -16.90 -30.70 -16.49
C GLY A 747 -16.23 -31.16 -17.79
N ALA A 748 -16.98 -31.20 -18.90
CA ALA A 748 -16.35 -31.28 -20.21
C ALA A 748 -15.49 -30.01 -20.42
N ASN A 749 -14.34 -30.15 -21.08
CA ASN A 749 -13.39 -29.07 -21.41
C ASN A 749 -12.60 -28.47 -20.24
N GLY A 750 -11.95 -29.28 -19.39
CA GLY A 750 -10.96 -28.77 -18.43
C GLY A 750 -11.51 -28.03 -17.21
N THR A 751 -12.83 -28.07 -16.98
CA THR A 751 -13.54 -27.47 -15.84
C THR A 751 -13.74 -28.44 -14.67
N ALA A 752 -12.90 -29.47 -14.57
CA ALA A 752 -12.93 -30.40 -13.43
C ALA A 752 -12.52 -29.64 -12.14
N GLY A 753 -13.48 -29.49 -11.23
CA GLY A 753 -13.37 -28.55 -10.10
C GLY A 753 -13.55 -27.10 -10.58
N MET A 754 -14.64 -26.47 -10.12
CA MET A 754 -14.97 -25.02 -10.08
C MET A 754 -16.48 -24.87 -9.81
N ARG A 755 -17.05 -25.70 -8.93
CA ARG A 755 -18.48 -25.62 -8.57
C ARG A 755 -18.67 -24.61 -7.44
N GLY A 756 -19.73 -23.80 -7.51
CA GLY A 756 -20.00 -22.78 -6.49
C GLY A 756 -19.20 -21.48 -6.68
N CYS A 757 -18.66 -21.25 -7.88
CA CYS A 757 -18.17 -19.94 -8.29
C CYS A 757 -19.33 -19.00 -8.58
N VAL A 758 -19.11 -17.71 -8.39
CA VAL A 758 -20.07 -16.65 -8.71
C VAL A 758 -20.53 -16.77 -10.16
N GLN A 759 -21.82 -16.54 -10.40
CA GLN A 759 -22.40 -16.63 -11.74
C GLN A 759 -21.60 -15.78 -12.74
N GLY A 760 -21.21 -16.39 -13.86
CA GLY A 760 -20.48 -15.72 -14.94
C GLY A 760 -19.02 -15.37 -14.61
N SER A 761 -18.45 -15.88 -13.51
CA SER A 761 -17.07 -15.55 -13.13
C SER A 761 -15.98 -16.47 -13.69
N MET A 762 -16.36 -17.52 -14.42
CA MET A 762 -15.43 -18.56 -14.89
C MET A 762 -15.20 -18.48 -16.40
N GLY A 763 -14.04 -19.00 -16.85
CA GLY A 763 -13.74 -19.15 -18.28
C GLY A 763 -13.45 -17.84 -19.01
N ASP A 764 -13.10 -16.78 -18.27
CA ASP A 764 -12.64 -15.53 -18.87
C ASP A 764 -11.35 -15.76 -19.67
N LYS A 765 -11.23 -15.12 -20.84
CA LYS A 765 -10.08 -15.28 -21.76
C LYS A 765 -8.72 -14.94 -21.14
N SER A 766 -8.68 -14.21 -20.03
CA SER A 766 -7.45 -13.84 -19.30
C SER A 766 -7.14 -14.79 -18.13
N SER A 767 -8.03 -15.72 -17.79
CA SER A 767 -7.85 -16.74 -16.76
C SER A 767 -7.12 -17.98 -17.29
N VAL A 768 -6.58 -18.83 -16.41
CA VAL A 768 -5.88 -20.08 -16.79
C VAL A 768 -6.82 -21.05 -17.49
N SER A 769 -8.04 -21.21 -16.98
CA SER A 769 -9.10 -22.04 -17.53
C SER A 769 -9.64 -21.51 -18.87
N GLY A 770 -9.50 -20.22 -19.13
CA GLY A 770 -9.78 -19.60 -20.43
C GLY A 770 -8.60 -19.59 -21.40
N GLY A 771 -7.43 -20.13 -21.03
CA GLY A 771 -6.23 -20.14 -21.87
C GLY A 771 -5.42 -18.83 -21.87
N GLY A 772 -5.64 -17.97 -20.88
CA GLY A 772 -5.06 -16.63 -20.78
C GLY A 772 -3.57 -16.56 -20.47
N GLN A 773 -2.89 -17.70 -20.19
CA GLN A 773 -1.46 -17.73 -19.84
C GLN A 773 -0.56 -17.17 -20.95
N VAL A 774 -1.03 -17.23 -22.19
CA VAL A 774 -0.31 -16.72 -23.38
C VAL A 774 -0.81 -15.35 -23.82
N ARG A 775 -1.74 -14.73 -23.09
CA ARG A 775 -2.34 -13.46 -23.49
C ARG A 775 -1.37 -12.31 -23.20
N ALA A 776 -0.98 -11.63 -24.28
CA ALA A 776 -0.24 -10.37 -24.26
C ALA A 776 -1.15 -9.18 -23.89
N GLY A 777 -0.55 -8.07 -23.48
CA GLY A 777 -1.24 -6.79 -23.32
C GLY A 777 -1.60 -6.15 -24.67
N GLU A 778 -2.37 -5.06 -24.60
CA GLU A 778 -2.81 -4.30 -25.76
C GLU A 778 -2.02 -2.98 -25.87
N VAL A 779 -1.55 -2.65 -27.08
CA VAL A 779 -0.86 -1.38 -27.33
C VAL A 779 -1.85 -0.23 -27.12
N PRO A 780 -1.47 0.82 -26.37
CA PRO A 780 -2.31 2.00 -26.19
C PRO A 780 -2.74 2.63 -27.53
N PRO A 781 -3.97 3.17 -27.62
CA PRO A 781 -4.38 3.90 -28.81
C PRO A 781 -3.49 5.14 -29.02
N ALA A 782 -3.39 5.59 -30.27
CA ALA A 782 -2.68 6.83 -30.56
C ALA A 782 -3.32 7.99 -29.76
N PRO A 783 -2.51 8.88 -29.14
CA PRO A 783 -3.05 10.04 -28.45
C PRO A 783 -3.93 10.86 -29.40
N PRO A 784 -5.10 11.36 -28.98
CA PRO A 784 -5.94 12.18 -29.83
C PRO A 784 -5.15 13.40 -30.34
N GLU A 785 -5.08 13.58 -31.65
CA GLU A 785 -4.46 14.77 -32.26
C GLU A 785 -5.16 16.03 -31.77
N GLY A 786 -4.44 16.89 -31.03
CA GLY A 786 -4.96 18.18 -30.58
C GLY A 786 -5.76 18.16 -29.27
N ALA A 787 -5.51 17.20 -28.37
CA ALA A 787 -6.07 17.25 -27.02
C ALA A 787 -5.73 18.60 -26.34
N GLN A 788 -6.72 19.49 -26.30
CA GLN A 788 -6.71 20.65 -25.42
C GLN A 788 -6.39 20.15 -24.01
N VAL A 789 -5.52 20.89 -23.32
CA VAL A 789 -5.30 20.78 -21.89
C VAL A 789 -6.68 20.62 -21.24
N PHE A 790 -7.01 19.41 -20.79
CA PHE A 790 -8.23 19.21 -20.02
C PHE A 790 -8.16 20.21 -18.88
N PRO A 791 -9.18 21.07 -18.66
CA PRO A 791 -9.25 21.80 -17.42
C PRO A 791 -9.23 20.71 -16.34
N GLY A 792 -8.12 20.63 -15.60
CA GLY A 792 -7.94 19.63 -14.56
C GLY A 792 -9.19 19.58 -13.70
N ALA A 793 -9.52 18.40 -13.17
CA ALA A 793 -10.71 18.14 -12.37
C ALA A 793 -10.73 18.89 -11.00
N ALA A 794 -10.15 20.10 -10.94
CA ALA A 794 -10.43 21.15 -9.96
C ALA A 794 -11.66 22.00 -10.36
N GLY A 795 -12.51 21.50 -11.26
CA GLY A 795 -13.86 21.99 -11.46
C GLY A 795 -14.73 21.65 -10.24
N ARG A 796 -14.66 22.51 -9.22
CA ARG A 796 -15.49 22.53 -8.01
C ARG A 796 -16.83 21.78 -8.17
N VAL A 797 -16.93 20.56 -7.65
CA VAL A 797 -18.21 20.11 -7.08
C VAL A 797 -18.33 20.84 -5.75
N ARG A 798 -18.83 22.08 -5.80
CA ARG A 798 -19.44 22.68 -4.62
C ARG A 798 -20.58 21.73 -4.22
N ILE A 799 -20.42 21.05 -3.09
CA ILE A 799 -21.55 20.50 -2.35
C ILE A 799 -22.36 21.70 -1.87
N GLU A 800 -23.25 22.20 -2.71
CA GLU A 800 -24.28 23.13 -2.28
C GLU A 800 -25.27 22.34 -1.43
N TRP A 801 -25.50 22.82 -0.22
CA TRP A 801 -26.50 22.30 0.69
C TRP A 801 -27.89 22.60 0.12
N TRP A 802 -28.53 21.62 -0.50
CA TRP A 802 -29.92 21.76 -0.95
C TRP A 802 -30.86 21.53 0.25
N THR A 803 -31.56 22.59 0.66
CA THR A 803 -32.77 22.52 1.49
C THR A 803 -33.99 22.60 0.55
N PRO A 804 -35.12 21.94 0.87
CA PRO A 804 -36.06 21.46 -0.14
C PRO A 804 -37.15 22.49 -0.44
N ILE A 805 -37.60 22.55 -1.70
CA ILE A 805 -38.91 23.08 -2.05
C ILE A 805 -39.63 22.01 -2.89
N CYS A 806 -40.58 21.33 -2.24
CA CYS A 806 -41.67 20.64 -2.93
C CYS A 806 -42.61 21.69 -3.54
N VAL A 807 -43.06 21.51 -4.78
CA VAL A 807 -44.48 21.45 -5.18
C VAL A 807 -44.57 20.95 -6.64
N MET A 808 -45.48 19.98 -6.81
CA MET A 808 -46.11 19.39 -8.00
C MET A 808 -46.06 20.16 -9.33
N LEU A 809 -45.90 19.42 -10.45
CA LEU A 809 -47.05 19.07 -11.31
C LEU A 809 -46.68 18.09 -12.44
N VAL A 810 -47.56 17.11 -12.60
CA VAL A 810 -47.67 16.09 -13.65
C VAL A 810 -48.17 16.76 -14.95
N LEU A 811 -47.65 16.39 -16.11
CA LEU A 811 -48.37 15.85 -17.29
C LEU A 811 -47.59 16.06 -18.62
N MET A 812 -47.53 14.95 -19.36
CA MET A 812 -47.74 14.80 -20.82
C MET A 812 -46.60 14.97 -21.85
N CYS A 813 -46.32 13.80 -22.45
CA CYS A 813 -46.34 13.49 -23.89
C CYS A 813 -45.19 13.93 -24.80
N VAL A 814 -44.48 12.89 -25.29
CA VAL A 814 -44.24 12.57 -26.71
C VAL A 814 -43.87 13.74 -27.63
N MET A 815 -42.58 13.84 -27.93
CA MET A 815 -42.03 13.68 -29.30
C MET A 815 -40.56 13.27 -29.22
#